data_AF-A0A1Y1RF23-F1
#
_entry.id   AF-A0A1Y1RF23-F1
#
_cell.length_a   1.000
_cell.length_b   1.000
_cell.length_c   1.000
_cell.angle_alpha   90.00
_cell.angle_beta   90.00
_cell.angle_gamma   90.00
#
_symmetry.space_group_name_H-M   'P 1'
#
loop_
_entity.id
_entity.type
_entity.pdbx_description
1 polymer ?
#
loop_
_entity_poly.entity_id
_entity_poly.type
_entity_poly.pdbx_seq_one_letter_code
_entity_poly.pdbx_strand_id
1 'polypeptide(L)'
;MEVRRRGGMNDRQLLKCILDAEKKNKQWLNLSQKRLVRLPDEISRLSQIRKLYLSTNKLEELNPALFHLSDLDILDIINNKLHKVPPEIRGLHKLCKLYLSHNRIEELCPEIGCLTELESLALDHNKISRLPSEIGRLSQLTELNLERNRLSFLPPEIGQLTNLTSLKLCGNNLTSLPLEIKNLTRLRHLDLGENRLAAPPEILARVDEPAAIVDYYLQHLHSSKKKPLREAKLHIVGQVNVGKTQITRRLRGKRFQESERKTHGINIYPWRLKHGDKQIKVNIWDFGGQEILHATHRFFLTKRSLYLLVWDTREEDRYGLVDYWMKLIRSYGDDAPVIIALNKIDIGDLGLVRRELLDKYPNIVGFVRVSCKTGENMDQLIEMIAREMSQLPRIEDQLLDSWFEIKETLGRMTVDYITYQEYKELCEKKGLNRQNQETLIGFLHDLGVVLNFSNISNNASNKELRDIHILNPKWVTNGVYQILNHASLANNGILTLEQLEDILDRNIYPIDKQRLITDMMARFELCFPLSDRADRFLIPELLPYQPPKFQWDNENSIAFQFHYNFFPTYIMSRFIVRMHRYISGKLCWRSGVVLTHGQVRALIRSDRDGRRVYIQVKGDADRRKDFLVEIARQFDKIHSMISKVKARPVIPIYKNQNILIDYNYLIGLERQGERFFYAPETMERFEIRQFLDTIGRWKI
;
A
#
# COMPACT_ATOMS: atom_id res chain seq x y z
N MET A 1 43.87 12.58 9.53
CA MET A 1 43.70 13.73 8.61
C MET A 1 42.34 14.35 8.88
N GLU A 2 42.35 15.64 9.22
CA GLU A 2 41.18 16.43 9.61
C GLU A 2 40.06 16.34 8.57
N VAL A 3 38.88 15.92 9.04
CA VAL A 3 37.62 16.09 8.33
C VAL A 3 37.43 17.60 8.16
N ARG A 4 37.64 18.12 6.93
CA ARG A 4 37.28 19.49 6.55
C ARG A 4 35.80 19.70 6.88
N ARG A 5 35.53 20.30 8.04
CA ARG A 5 34.23 20.88 8.37
C ARG A 5 33.95 21.94 7.29
N ARG A 6 33.14 21.62 6.28
CA ARG A 6 32.57 22.65 5.38
C ARG A 6 31.81 23.63 6.27
N GLY A 7 32.41 24.80 6.50
CA GLY A 7 31.80 25.91 7.24
C GLY A 7 30.52 26.36 6.51
N GLY A 8 29.49 26.74 7.28
CA GLY A 8 28.28 27.35 6.70
C GLY A 8 28.61 28.66 5.98
N MET A 9 27.66 29.14 5.17
CA MET A 9 27.82 30.46 4.55
C MET A 9 27.85 31.53 5.64
N ASN A 10 28.92 32.32 5.70
CA ASN A 10 29.02 33.42 6.67
C ASN A 10 28.33 34.70 6.17
N ASP A 11 28.03 35.64 7.07
CA ASP A 11 27.28 36.86 6.76
C ASP A 11 27.90 37.67 5.60
N ARG A 12 29.23 37.73 5.50
CA ARG A 12 29.93 38.42 4.39
C ARG A 12 29.70 37.73 3.04
N GLN A 13 29.72 36.39 3.01
CA GLN A 13 29.45 35.62 1.79
C GLN A 13 27.99 35.77 1.36
N LEU A 14 27.06 35.75 2.31
CA LEU A 14 25.64 35.96 2.06
C LEU A 14 25.39 37.36 1.48
N LEU A 15 25.94 38.39 2.11
CA LEU A 15 25.81 39.77 1.63
C LEU A 15 26.38 39.92 0.22
N LYS A 16 27.56 39.34 -0.06
CA LYS A 16 28.14 39.34 -1.40
C LYS A 16 27.22 38.66 -2.43
N CYS A 17 26.58 37.55 -2.06
CA CYS A 17 25.62 36.87 -2.94
C CYS A 17 24.37 37.72 -3.23
N ILE A 18 23.84 38.41 -2.23
CA ILE A 18 22.69 39.32 -2.39
C ILE A 18 23.07 40.48 -3.32
N LEU A 19 24.20 41.15 -3.05
CA LEU A 19 24.67 42.27 -3.90
C LEU A 19 24.99 41.82 -5.34
N ASP A 20 25.51 40.60 -5.54
CA ASP A 20 25.73 40.04 -6.88
C ASP A 20 24.41 39.75 -7.61
N ALA A 21 23.40 39.27 -6.88
CA ALA A 21 22.08 39.02 -7.44
C ALA A 21 21.35 40.31 -7.81
N GLU A 22 21.46 41.34 -6.97
CA GLU A 22 20.98 42.71 -7.21
C GLU A 22 21.62 43.28 -8.49
N LYS A 23 22.96 43.33 -8.56
CA LYS A 23 23.68 43.86 -9.74
C LYS A 23 23.35 43.16 -11.05
N LYS A 24 22.98 41.88 -10.99
CA LYS A 24 22.64 41.06 -12.15
C LYS A 24 21.13 41.04 -12.44
N ASN A 25 20.32 41.80 -11.70
CA ASN A 25 18.85 41.82 -11.82
C ASN A 25 18.24 40.41 -11.86
N LYS A 26 18.73 39.52 -10.99
CA LYS A 26 18.28 38.13 -11.00
C LYS A 26 16.82 38.03 -10.61
N GLN A 27 16.06 37.29 -11.41
CA GLN A 27 14.66 36.94 -11.14
C GLN A 27 14.54 35.78 -10.14
N TRP A 28 15.64 35.11 -9.80
CA TRP A 28 15.64 34.04 -8.82
C TRP A 28 16.93 34.00 -8.00
N LEU A 29 16.82 33.57 -6.74
CA LEU A 29 17.96 33.35 -5.85
C LEU A 29 17.74 32.10 -5.03
N ASN A 30 18.76 31.24 -4.99
CA ASN A 30 18.78 30.03 -4.18
C ASN A 30 19.84 30.16 -3.08
N LEU A 31 19.37 30.22 -1.84
CA LEU A 31 20.16 30.21 -0.61
C LEU A 31 19.85 28.97 0.25
N SER A 32 19.31 27.91 -0.36
CA SER A 32 19.03 26.64 0.31
C SER A 32 20.32 25.94 0.73
N GLN A 33 20.26 25.17 1.83
CA GLN A 33 21.37 24.35 2.36
C GLN A 33 22.63 25.16 2.73
N LYS A 34 22.47 26.42 3.15
CA LYS A 34 23.60 27.31 3.51
C LYS A 34 23.85 27.42 5.01
N ARG A 35 23.02 26.75 5.82
CA ARG A 35 23.02 26.79 7.31
C ARG A 35 22.74 28.19 7.86
N LEU A 36 21.96 28.99 7.14
CA LEU A 36 21.59 30.35 7.54
C LEU A 36 20.76 30.32 8.83
N VAL A 37 21.10 31.19 9.79
CA VAL A 37 20.34 31.36 11.03
C VAL A 37 19.40 32.57 10.94
N ARG A 38 19.79 33.58 10.15
CA ARG A 38 19.00 34.79 9.88
C ARG A 38 19.23 35.28 8.45
N LEU A 39 18.36 36.16 7.99
CA LEU A 39 18.55 36.93 6.75
C LEU A 39 18.94 38.37 7.10
N PRO A 40 19.83 39.02 6.33
CA PRO A 40 20.18 40.42 6.51
C PRO A 40 19.14 41.34 5.85
N ASP A 41 19.05 42.59 6.28
CA ASP A 41 18.06 43.55 5.79
C ASP A 41 18.24 43.86 4.30
N GLU A 42 19.46 43.74 3.78
CA GLU A 42 19.78 43.94 2.37
C GLU A 42 19.06 42.97 1.42
N ILE A 43 18.41 41.92 1.94
CA ILE A 43 17.54 41.06 1.15
C ILE A 43 16.43 41.87 0.45
N SER A 44 15.97 42.98 1.02
CA SER A 44 14.94 43.85 0.44
C SER A 44 15.40 44.58 -0.82
N ARG A 45 16.72 44.63 -1.09
CA ARG A 45 17.27 45.26 -2.31
C ARG A 45 17.00 44.46 -3.58
N LEU A 46 16.63 43.18 -3.44
CA LEU A 46 16.35 42.28 -4.56
C LEU A 46 14.97 42.56 -5.19
N SER A 47 14.65 43.81 -5.52
CA SER A 47 13.30 44.23 -5.96
C SER A 47 12.81 43.52 -7.23
N GLN A 48 13.71 42.99 -8.05
CA GLN A 48 13.40 42.24 -9.27
C GLN A 48 13.21 40.73 -9.05
N ILE A 49 13.32 40.24 -7.82
CA ILE A 49 13.28 38.80 -7.55
C ILE A 49 11.85 38.26 -7.57
N ARG A 50 11.66 37.17 -8.32
CA ARG A 50 10.40 36.44 -8.41
C ARG A 50 10.43 35.13 -7.66
N LYS A 51 11.59 34.51 -7.49
CA LYS A 51 11.72 33.19 -6.86
C LYS A 51 12.83 33.17 -5.82
N LEU A 52 12.49 32.92 -4.57
CA LEU A 52 13.43 32.87 -3.46
C LEU A 52 13.38 31.51 -2.76
N TYR A 53 14.51 30.80 -2.78
CA TYR A 53 14.66 29.49 -2.14
C TYR A 53 15.57 29.59 -0.93
N LEU A 54 15.05 29.22 0.24
CA LEU A 54 15.66 29.28 1.58
C LEU A 54 15.61 27.93 2.31
N SER A 55 15.32 26.85 1.59
CA SER A 55 15.05 25.53 2.16
C SER A 55 16.28 24.92 2.85
N THR A 56 16.04 24.08 3.86
CA THR A 56 17.11 23.34 4.59
C THR A 56 18.15 24.29 5.17
N ASN A 57 17.70 25.25 5.96
CA ASN A 57 18.53 26.18 6.73
C ASN A 57 18.23 26.04 8.23
N LYS A 58 18.56 27.06 9.03
CA LYS A 58 18.35 27.11 10.48
C LYS A 58 17.59 28.39 10.88
N LEU A 59 16.78 28.95 9.98
CA LEU A 59 16.02 30.17 10.22
C LEU A 59 14.99 29.91 11.32
N GLU A 60 15.05 30.68 12.40
CA GLU A 60 14.08 30.64 13.51
C GLU A 60 13.00 31.72 13.35
N GLU A 61 13.31 32.78 12.60
CA GLU A 61 12.42 33.87 12.24
C GLU A 61 12.67 34.34 10.79
N LEU A 62 11.68 35.04 10.23
CA LEU A 62 11.81 35.73 8.95
C LEU A 62 12.09 37.20 9.21
N ASN A 63 13.14 37.72 8.56
CA ASN A 63 13.46 39.14 8.62
C ASN A 63 12.33 39.96 7.96
N PRO A 64 11.76 40.99 8.63
CA PRO A 64 10.72 41.85 8.05
C PRO A 64 11.06 42.44 6.67
N ALA A 65 12.33 42.72 6.40
CA ALA A 65 12.80 43.26 5.13
C ALA A 65 12.49 42.34 3.93
N LEU A 66 12.35 41.03 4.14
CA LEU A 66 11.96 40.07 3.10
C LEU A 66 10.57 40.37 2.53
N PHE A 67 9.66 40.92 3.33
CA PHE A 67 8.28 41.18 2.91
C PHE A 67 8.12 42.44 2.06
N HIS A 68 9.20 43.20 1.84
CA HIS A 68 9.24 44.28 0.85
C HIS A 68 9.43 43.78 -0.60
N LEU A 69 9.68 42.48 -0.79
CA LEU A 69 9.82 41.85 -2.10
C LEU A 69 8.45 41.61 -2.75
N SER A 70 7.75 42.69 -3.08
CA SER A 70 6.34 42.66 -3.51
C SER A 70 6.07 41.91 -4.83
N ASP A 71 7.10 41.72 -5.67
CA ASP A 71 7.01 41.00 -6.95
C ASP A 71 7.38 39.51 -6.84
N LEU A 72 7.51 38.99 -5.62
CA LEU A 72 7.85 37.59 -5.39
C LEU A 72 6.68 36.67 -5.77
N ASP A 73 6.92 35.75 -6.71
CA ASP A 73 5.96 34.73 -7.15
C ASP A 73 6.09 33.43 -6.32
N ILE A 74 7.32 33.06 -5.91
CA ILE A 74 7.61 31.82 -5.18
C ILE A 74 8.52 32.08 -3.98
N LEU A 75 8.09 31.62 -2.80
CA LEU A 75 8.87 31.60 -1.57
C LEU A 75 8.93 30.19 -0.99
N ASP A 76 10.13 29.61 -0.97
CA ASP A 76 10.38 28.28 -0.39
C ASP A 76 11.26 28.41 0.86
N ILE A 77 10.72 28.03 2.02
CA ILE A 77 11.40 28.05 3.31
C ILE A 77 11.26 26.67 4.01
N ILE A 78 11.16 25.60 3.22
CA ILE A 78 10.99 24.23 3.73
C ILE A 78 12.16 23.84 4.64
N ASN A 79 11.91 23.05 5.68
CA ASN A 79 12.95 22.47 6.55
C ASN A 79 13.83 23.55 7.21
N ASN A 80 13.18 24.40 8.01
CA ASN A 80 13.79 25.41 8.87
C ASN A 80 13.28 25.23 10.31
N LYS A 81 13.34 26.26 11.14
CA LYS A 81 12.90 26.23 12.54
C LYS A 81 11.87 27.33 12.85
N LEU A 82 11.14 27.82 11.85
CA LEU A 82 10.20 28.92 12.03
C LEU A 82 9.09 28.54 13.01
N HIS A 83 8.83 29.41 13.98
CA HIS A 83 7.77 29.22 14.98
C HIS A 83 6.46 29.94 14.61
N LYS A 84 6.53 30.95 13.75
CA LYS A 84 5.38 31.74 13.27
C LYS A 84 5.67 32.31 11.88
N VAL A 85 4.61 32.62 11.15
CA VAL A 85 4.64 33.51 10.00
C VAL A 85 4.21 34.89 10.49
N PRO A 86 5.01 35.95 10.30
CA PRO A 86 4.69 37.26 10.86
C PRO A 86 3.66 38.00 9.97
N PRO A 87 2.83 38.91 10.55
CA PRO A 87 1.78 39.65 9.83
C PRO A 87 2.25 40.44 8.60
N GLU A 88 3.53 40.80 8.56
CA GLU A 88 4.20 41.47 7.44
C GLU A 88 4.11 40.68 6.13
N ILE A 89 3.79 39.38 6.17
CA ILE A 89 3.60 38.57 4.96
C ILE A 89 2.58 39.15 3.97
N ARG A 90 1.65 40.00 4.43
CA ARG A 90 0.75 40.78 3.57
C ARG A 90 1.46 41.61 2.49
N GLY A 91 2.74 41.95 2.68
CA GLY A 91 3.54 42.66 1.68
C GLY A 91 3.77 41.86 0.39
N LEU A 92 3.74 40.52 0.46
CA LEU A 92 3.97 39.60 -0.66
C LEU A 92 2.68 39.31 -1.45
N HIS A 93 1.87 40.32 -1.73
CA HIS A 93 0.53 40.18 -2.32
C HIS A 93 0.49 39.49 -3.70
N LYS A 94 1.59 39.41 -4.45
CA LYS A 94 1.71 38.68 -5.72
C LYS A 94 2.16 37.22 -5.58
N LEU A 95 2.36 36.74 -4.36
CA LEU A 95 2.90 35.41 -4.13
C LEU A 95 1.93 34.32 -4.60
N CYS A 96 2.37 33.51 -5.56
CA CYS A 96 1.60 32.39 -6.10
C CYS A 96 1.88 31.08 -5.33
N LYS A 97 3.11 30.90 -4.82
CA LYS A 97 3.51 29.64 -4.16
C LYS A 97 4.28 29.91 -2.86
N LEU A 98 3.78 29.36 -1.77
CA LEU A 98 4.38 29.47 -0.44
C LEU A 98 4.62 28.09 0.16
N TYR A 99 5.88 27.75 0.38
CA TYR A 99 6.28 26.47 0.97
C TYR A 99 6.95 26.66 2.32
N LEU A 100 6.29 26.16 3.37
CA LEU A 100 6.66 26.29 4.78
C LEU A 100 6.73 24.93 5.49
N SER A 101 6.75 23.83 4.72
CA SER A 101 6.79 22.47 5.23
C SER A 101 7.99 22.21 6.15
N HIS A 102 7.85 21.28 7.10
CA HIS A 102 8.92 20.91 8.03
C HIS A 102 9.49 22.10 8.82
N ASN A 103 8.63 22.88 9.47
CA ASN A 103 9.00 23.94 10.40
C ASN A 103 8.42 23.64 11.81
N ARG A 104 8.27 24.66 12.66
CA ARG A 104 7.71 24.56 14.01
C ARG A 104 6.53 25.52 14.19
N ILE A 105 5.85 25.87 13.10
CA ILE A 105 4.79 26.88 13.10
C ILE A 105 3.62 26.38 13.96
N GLU A 106 3.25 27.15 14.97
CA GLU A 106 2.18 26.78 15.92
C GLU A 106 0.84 27.41 15.54
N GLU A 107 0.88 28.57 14.93
CA GLU A 107 -0.29 29.32 14.46
C GLU A 107 0.01 30.03 13.13
N LEU A 108 -1.03 30.14 12.28
CA LEU A 108 -0.99 30.89 11.04
C LEU A 108 -1.69 32.24 11.25
N CYS A 109 -1.01 33.35 10.91
CA CYS A 109 -1.56 34.70 11.07
C CYS A 109 -2.74 34.96 10.11
N PRO A 110 -3.74 35.77 10.51
CA PRO A 110 -4.86 36.18 9.63
C PRO A 110 -4.44 36.82 8.31
N GLU A 111 -3.30 37.54 8.30
CA GLU A 111 -2.75 38.24 7.14
C GLU A 111 -2.35 37.30 6.00
N ILE A 112 -2.32 35.98 6.22
CA ILE A 112 -2.18 35.03 5.12
C ILE A 112 -3.28 35.23 4.07
N GLY A 113 -4.50 35.64 4.48
CA GLY A 113 -5.61 35.90 3.57
C GLY A 113 -5.44 37.13 2.68
N CYS A 114 -4.35 37.89 2.84
CA CYS A 114 -3.98 38.98 1.91
C CYS A 114 -3.26 38.46 0.64
N LEU A 115 -2.81 37.21 0.63
CA LEU A 115 -2.11 36.60 -0.51
C LEU A 115 -3.12 36.08 -1.56
N THR A 116 -3.95 36.95 -2.12
CA THR A 116 -5.10 36.56 -2.96
C THR A 116 -4.72 35.83 -4.27
N GLU A 117 -3.48 36.00 -4.73
CA GLU A 117 -2.91 35.31 -5.90
C GLU A 117 -2.32 33.93 -5.57
N LEU A 118 -2.38 33.48 -4.31
CA LEU A 118 -1.77 32.24 -3.88
C LEU A 118 -2.50 31.02 -4.46
N GLU A 119 -1.78 30.23 -5.26
CA GLU A 119 -2.26 29.00 -5.91
C GLU A 119 -1.89 27.74 -5.13
N SER A 120 -0.76 27.74 -4.42
CA SER A 120 -0.24 26.57 -3.69
C SER A 120 0.35 26.97 -2.34
N LEU A 121 -0.16 26.35 -1.26
CA LEU A 121 0.28 26.56 0.11
C LEU A 121 0.64 25.22 0.77
N ALA A 122 1.92 25.04 1.12
CA ALA A 122 2.38 23.86 1.85
C ALA A 122 2.82 24.21 3.28
N LEU A 123 2.15 23.60 4.25
CA LEU A 123 2.34 23.79 5.69
C LEU A 123 2.50 22.44 6.42
N ASP A 124 2.76 21.36 5.70
CA ASP A 124 2.87 20.03 6.29
C ASP A 124 4.04 19.90 7.27
N HIS A 125 3.94 18.97 8.21
CA HIS A 125 4.94 18.74 9.27
C HIS A 125 5.25 20.02 10.08
N ASN A 126 4.20 20.68 10.56
CA ASN A 126 4.28 21.80 11.50
C ASN A 126 3.55 21.43 12.81
N LYS A 127 3.23 22.44 13.64
CA LYS A 127 2.50 22.26 14.89
C LYS A 127 1.18 23.05 14.90
N ILE A 128 0.63 23.36 13.72
CA ILE A 128 -0.52 24.24 13.57
C ILE A 128 -1.73 23.60 14.23
N SER A 129 -2.31 24.30 15.20
CA SER A 129 -3.48 23.84 15.95
C SER A 129 -4.81 24.35 15.39
N ARG A 130 -4.79 25.49 14.68
CA ARG A 130 -5.95 26.15 14.07
C ARG A 130 -5.57 26.91 12.80
N LEU A 131 -6.52 27.03 11.88
CA LEU A 131 -6.43 27.95 10.73
C LEU A 131 -7.26 29.21 11.01
N PRO A 132 -6.82 30.40 10.58
CA PRO A 132 -7.63 31.61 10.61
C PRO A 132 -8.79 31.53 9.61
N SER A 133 -9.92 32.20 9.89
CA SER A 133 -11.07 32.32 8.97
C SER A 133 -10.67 32.95 7.63
N GLU A 134 -9.67 33.82 7.65
CA GLU A 134 -9.13 34.54 6.49
C GLU A 134 -8.53 33.60 5.44
N ILE A 135 -8.29 32.33 5.76
CA ILE A 135 -7.89 31.32 4.76
C ILE A 135 -8.88 31.27 3.60
N GLY A 136 -10.17 31.51 3.84
CA GLY A 136 -11.21 31.52 2.81
C GLY A 136 -11.07 32.62 1.75
N ARG A 137 -10.23 33.64 2.01
CA ARG A 137 -9.95 34.73 1.05
C ARG A 137 -8.98 34.32 -0.06
N LEU A 138 -8.30 33.18 0.06
CA LEU A 138 -7.35 32.68 -0.93
C LEU A 138 -8.08 32.06 -2.14
N SER A 139 -8.83 32.89 -2.88
CA SER A 139 -9.74 32.42 -3.93
C SER A 139 -9.03 31.72 -5.09
N GLN A 140 -7.73 31.95 -5.32
CA GLN A 140 -6.95 31.27 -6.35
C GLN A 140 -6.32 29.95 -5.89
N LEU A 141 -6.48 29.58 -4.61
CA LEU A 141 -5.80 28.41 -4.05
C LEU A 141 -6.32 27.11 -4.69
N THR A 142 -5.40 26.35 -5.27
CA THR A 142 -5.66 25.06 -5.92
C THR A 142 -5.10 23.88 -5.12
N GLU A 143 -4.06 24.12 -4.31
CA GLU A 143 -3.40 23.11 -3.49
C GLU A 143 -3.18 23.62 -2.06
N LEU A 144 -3.68 22.88 -1.07
CA LEU A 144 -3.46 23.14 0.35
C LEU A 144 -2.96 21.88 1.04
N ASN A 145 -1.71 21.90 1.50
CA ASN A 145 -1.11 20.80 2.26
C ASN A 145 -0.95 21.16 3.74
N LEU A 146 -1.64 20.44 4.60
CA LEU A 146 -1.68 20.60 6.06
C LEU A 146 -1.40 19.28 6.78
N GLU A 147 -0.81 18.29 6.10
CA GLU A 147 -0.49 16.99 6.69
C GLU A 147 0.38 17.12 7.94
N ARG A 148 0.21 16.21 8.90
CA ARG A 148 1.05 16.08 10.10
C ARG A 148 1.14 17.40 10.88
N ASN A 149 -0.03 17.97 11.19
CA ASN A 149 -0.21 19.11 12.07
C ASN A 149 -1.01 18.69 13.32
N ARG A 150 -1.59 19.65 14.04
CA ARG A 150 -2.36 19.42 15.27
C ARG A 150 -3.80 19.94 15.15
N LEU A 151 -4.32 20.11 13.93
CA LEU A 151 -5.65 20.67 13.69
C LEU A 151 -6.73 19.80 14.34
N SER A 152 -7.60 20.41 15.15
CA SER A 152 -8.77 19.75 15.75
C SER A 152 -10.06 20.00 14.97
N PHE A 153 -10.13 21.10 14.22
CA PHE A 153 -11.23 21.46 13.33
C PHE A 153 -10.71 22.27 12.13
N LEU A 154 -11.56 22.43 11.11
CA LEU A 154 -11.36 23.38 10.02
C LEU A 154 -12.37 24.53 10.16
N PRO A 155 -11.99 25.78 9.86
CA PRO A 155 -12.94 26.89 9.81
C PRO A 155 -13.97 26.67 8.68
N PRO A 156 -15.25 27.06 8.86
CA PRO A 156 -16.27 27.00 7.80
C PRO A 156 -15.83 27.67 6.49
N GLU A 157 -15.03 28.73 6.60
CA GLU A 157 -14.46 29.49 5.49
C GLU A 157 -13.58 28.65 4.56
N ILE A 158 -13.14 27.45 4.98
CA ILE A 158 -12.47 26.52 4.06
C ILE A 158 -13.32 26.23 2.81
N GLY A 159 -14.65 26.23 2.94
CA GLY A 159 -15.57 26.03 1.82
C GLY A 159 -15.64 27.20 0.82
N GLN A 160 -14.96 28.32 1.10
CA GLN A 160 -14.83 29.44 0.16
C GLN A 160 -13.72 29.20 -0.89
N LEU A 161 -12.84 28.21 -0.66
CA LEU A 161 -11.76 27.84 -1.58
C LEU A 161 -12.27 27.05 -2.78
N THR A 162 -13.18 27.61 -3.57
CA THR A 162 -13.91 26.89 -4.65
C THR A 162 -13.00 26.41 -5.79
N ASN A 163 -11.77 26.92 -5.89
CA ASN A 163 -10.74 26.49 -6.85
C ASN A 163 -9.86 25.34 -6.35
N LEU A 164 -10.03 24.92 -5.09
CA LEU A 164 -9.19 23.90 -4.48
C LEU A 164 -9.39 22.55 -5.18
N THR A 165 -8.29 21.98 -5.66
CA THR A 165 -8.24 20.67 -6.32
C THR A 165 -7.57 19.61 -5.45
N SER A 166 -6.74 20.01 -4.49
CA SER A 166 -6.05 19.11 -3.56
C SER A 166 -6.05 19.68 -2.15
N LEU A 167 -6.59 18.90 -1.20
CA LEU A 167 -6.61 19.21 0.22
C LEU A 167 -6.04 18.02 1.00
N LYS A 168 -4.88 18.23 1.62
CA LYS A 168 -4.19 17.18 2.37
C LYS A 168 -4.18 17.50 3.86
N LEU A 169 -4.80 16.62 4.66
CA LEU A 169 -5.04 16.80 6.10
C LEU A 169 -4.64 15.55 6.90
N CYS A 170 -3.95 14.60 6.27
CA CYS A 170 -3.52 13.35 6.92
C CYS A 170 -2.70 13.62 8.19
N GLY A 171 -2.94 12.86 9.26
CA GLY A 171 -2.16 12.96 10.49
C GLY A 171 -2.44 14.22 11.31
N ASN A 172 -3.72 14.62 11.38
CA ASN A 172 -4.21 15.69 12.27
C ASN A 172 -5.12 15.09 13.38
N ASN A 173 -5.73 15.96 14.19
CA ASN A 173 -6.65 15.58 15.27
C ASN A 173 -8.11 15.91 14.94
N LEU A 174 -8.49 15.96 13.66
CA LEU A 174 -9.84 16.37 13.25
C LEU A 174 -10.87 15.39 13.80
N THR A 175 -11.83 15.90 14.56
CA THR A 175 -13.00 15.14 15.04
C THR A 175 -14.23 15.37 14.18
N SER A 176 -14.27 16.49 13.45
CA SER A 176 -15.33 16.82 12.51
C SER A 176 -14.85 17.64 11.31
N LEU A 177 -15.66 17.66 10.25
CA LEU A 177 -15.51 18.56 9.11
C LEU A 177 -16.66 19.58 9.09
N PRO A 178 -16.43 20.83 8.66
CA PRO A 178 -17.49 21.82 8.47
C PRO A 178 -18.44 21.41 7.34
N LEU A 179 -19.72 21.82 7.41
CA LEU A 179 -20.71 21.49 6.38
C LEU A 179 -20.37 22.10 5.02
N GLU A 180 -19.63 23.21 5.05
CA GLU A 180 -19.15 24.00 3.92
C GLU A 180 -18.11 23.25 3.08
N ILE A 181 -17.56 22.13 3.58
CA ILE A 181 -16.62 21.28 2.80
C ILE A 181 -17.24 20.80 1.48
N LYS A 182 -18.59 20.69 1.42
CA LYS A 182 -19.33 20.35 0.19
C LYS A 182 -19.21 21.37 -0.94
N ASN A 183 -18.81 22.61 -0.61
CA ASN A 183 -18.65 23.68 -1.59
C ASN A 183 -17.37 23.53 -2.41
N LEU A 184 -16.44 22.67 -1.99
CA LEU A 184 -15.20 22.35 -2.70
C LEU A 184 -15.45 21.42 -3.89
N THR A 185 -16.26 21.87 -4.84
CA THR A 185 -16.75 21.04 -5.98
C THR A 185 -15.67 20.67 -7.00
N ARG A 186 -14.52 21.37 -6.98
CA ARG A 186 -13.35 21.09 -7.84
C ARG A 186 -12.33 20.14 -7.20
N LEU A 187 -12.59 19.68 -5.97
CA LEU A 187 -11.66 18.84 -5.21
C LEU A 187 -11.51 17.47 -5.88
N ARG A 188 -10.28 17.11 -6.22
CA ARG A 188 -9.90 15.83 -6.83
C ARG A 188 -9.13 14.93 -5.87
N HIS A 189 -8.51 15.53 -4.86
CA HIS A 189 -7.74 14.82 -3.86
C HIS A 189 -8.07 15.36 -2.46
N LEU A 190 -8.47 14.47 -1.56
CA LEU A 190 -8.81 14.75 -0.17
C LEU A 190 -8.23 13.67 0.74
N ASP A 191 -7.11 13.97 1.40
CA ASP A 191 -6.51 13.03 2.35
C ASP A 191 -6.90 13.40 3.78
N LEU A 192 -7.74 12.56 4.40
CA LEU A 192 -8.17 12.68 5.81
C LEU A 192 -7.61 11.54 6.68
N GLY A 193 -6.63 10.79 6.18
CA GLY A 193 -5.99 9.69 6.90
C GLY A 193 -5.51 10.09 8.30
N GLU A 194 -5.40 9.12 9.20
CA GLU A 194 -4.84 9.33 10.55
C GLU A 194 -5.52 10.45 11.39
N ASN A 195 -6.79 10.79 11.09
CA ASN A 195 -7.62 11.68 11.90
C ASN A 195 -8.58 10.91 12.85
N ARG A 196 -9.34 11.64 13.67
CA ARG A 196 -10.32 11.11 14.64
C ARG A 196 -11.77 11.25 14.17
N LEU A 197 -11.99 11.28 12.86
CA LEU A 197 -13.31 11.40 12.25
C LEU A 197 -14.13 10.12 12.48
N ALA A 198 -15.43 10.29 12.76
CA ALA A 198 -16.40 9.20 12.87
C ALA A 198 -16.78 8.63 11.47
N ALA A 199 -15.78 8.10 10.76
CA ALA A 199 -15.96 7.46 9.47
C ALA A 199 -15.05 6.23 9.34
N PRO A 200 -15.51 5.14 8.70
CA PRO A 200 -14.69 3.97 8.47
C PRO A 200 -13.40 4.29 7.67
N PRO A 201 -12.25 3.66 8.00
CA PRO A 201 -11.00 3.84 7.26
C PRO A 201 -11.13 3.58 5.77
N GLU A 202 -11.98 2.63 5.38
CA GLU A 202 -12.21 2.25 3.99
C GLU A 202 -12.86 3.39 3.20
N ILE A 203 -13.67 4.24 3.85
CA ILE A 203 -14.18 5.47 3.23
C ILE A 203 -13.09 6.53 3.15
N LEU A 204 -12.37 6.76 4.24
CA LEU A 204 -11.31 7.78 4.30
C LEU A 204 -10.12 7.47 3.40
N ALA A 205 -9.90 6.21 3.02
CA ALA A 205 -8.84 5.77 2.12
C ALA A 205 -9.11 6.13 0.65
N ARG A 206 -10.33 6.56 0.29
CA ARG A 206 -10.71 6.95 -1.08
C ARG A 206 -10.28 8.39 -1.38
N VAL A 207 -8.99 8.67 -1.17
CA VAL A 207 -8.44 10.04 -1.25
C VAL A 207 -8.65 10.71 -2.60
N ASP A 208 -8.74 9.93 -3.69
CA ASP A 208 -8.99 10.42 -5.04
C ASP A 208 -10.49 10.46 -5.42
N GLU A 209 -11.39 10.20 -4.47
CA GLU A 209 -12.85 10.33 -4.62
C GLU A 209 -13.45 11.25 -3.52
N PRO A 210 -13.09 12.55 -3.45
CA PRO A 210 -13.50 13.42 -2.35
C PRO A 210 -15.02 13.54 -2.14
N ALA A 211 -15.79 13.52 -3.23
CA ALA A 211 -17.25 13.56 -3.17
C ALA A 211 -17.82 12.37 -2.38
N ALA A 212 -17.26 11.17 -2.56
CA ALA A 212 -17.69 9.97 -1.83
C ALA A 212 -17.45 10.11 -0.31
N ILE A 213 -16.30 10.67 0.07
CA ILE A 213 -15.94 10.93 1.46
C ILE A 213 -16.90 11.96 2.08
N VAL A 214 -17.07 13.10 1.40
CA VAL A 214 -17.90 14.22 1.87
C VAL A 214 -19.36 13.80 2.00
N ASP A 215 -19.92 13.14 0.97
CA ASP A 215 -21.32 12.71 0.98
C ASP A 215 -21.60 11.71 2.10
N TYR A 216 -20.71 10.73 2.30
CA TYR A 216 -20.81 9.79 3.42
C TYR A 216 -20.78 10.53 4.75
N TYR A 217 -19.81 11.43 4.93
CA TYR A 217 -19.62 12.15 6.17
C TYR A 217 -20.83 13.04 6.52
N LEU A 218 -21.38 13.77 5.55
CA LEU A 218 -22.56 14.61 5.75
C LEU A 218 -23.80 13.78 6.11
N GLN A 219 -24.04 12.66 5.42
CA GLN A 219 -25.13 11.75 5.79
C GLN A 219 -24.94 11.14 7.17
N HIS A 220 -23.70 10.80 7.51
CA HIS A 220 -23.35 10.33 8.84
C HIS A 220 -23.70 11.38 9.91
N LEU A 221 -23.48 12.66 9.65
CA LEU A 221 -23.88 13.73 10.59
C LEU A 221 -25.41 13.84 10.74
N HIS A 222 -26.17 13.74 9.65
CA HIS A 222 -27.62 13.95 9.65
C HIS A 222 -28.44 12.73 10.11
N SER A 223 -27.90 11.51 10.03
CA SER A 223 -28.64 10.31 10.42
C SER A 223 -28.65 10.08 11.93
N SER A 224 -29.84 9.94 12.53
CA SER A 224 -30.03 9.51 13.92
C SER A 224 -29.94 7.98 14.10
N LYS A 225 -30.01 7.21 13.02
CA LYS A 225 -29.95 5.74 13.03
C LYS A 225 -28.58 5.27 12.56
N LYS A 226 -27.75 4.85 13.53
CA LYS A 226 -26.42 4.31 13.31
C LYS A 226 -26.28 2.98 14.04
N LYS A 227 -25.54 2.05 13.43
CA LYS A 227 -25.25 0.74 14.02
C LYS A 227 -23.74 0.53 14.06
N PRO A 228 -23.19 0.03 15.18
CA PRO A 228 -21.79 -0.35 15.21
C PRO A 228 -21.57 -1.56 14.31
N LEU A 229 -20.45 -1.60 13.59
CA LEU A 229 -20.15 -2.73 12.70
C LEU A 229 -20.03 -4.05 13.47
N ARG A 230 -19.24 -4.09 14.56
CA ARG A 230 -18.99 -5.26 15.43
C ARG A 230 -18.71 -6.55 14.66
N GLU A 231 -17.97 -6.44 13.56
CA GLU A 231 -17.60 -7.56 12.70
C GLU A 231 -16.09 -7.61 12.49
N ALA A 232 -15.52 -8.80 12.72
CA ALA A 232 -14.09 -9.05 12.63
C ALA A 232 -13.79 -10.37 11.91
N LYS A 233 -12.54 -10.55 11.50
CA LYS A 233 -12.06 -11.78 10.84
C LYS A 233 -11.03 -12.49 11.72
N LEU A 234 -11.19 -13.80 11.90
CA LEU A 234 -10.16 -14.66 12.51
C LEU A 234 -9.50 -15.49 11.41
N HIS A 235 -8.22 -15.22 11.12
CA HIS A 235 -7.46 -15.99 10.14
C HIS A 235 -6.69 -17.10 10.84
N ILE A 236 -6.97 -18.36 10.49
CA ILE A 236 -6.24 -19.50 11.03
C ILE A 236 -5.12 -19.87 10.05
N VAL A 237 -3.88 -19.68 10.49
CA VAL A 237 -2.66 -19.84 9.68
C VAL A 237 -1.67 -20.78 10.37
N GLY A 238 -0.68 -21.28 9.62
CA GLY A 238 0.29 -22.26 10.09
C GLY A 238 0.53 -23.37 9.07
N GLN A 239 1.46 -24.26 9.35
CA GLN A 239 1.85 -25.31 8.41
C GLN A 239 0.76 -26.36 8.15
N VAL A 240 0.99 -27.23 7.18
CA VAL A 240 0.13 -28.39 6.92
C VAL A 240 0.11 -29.29 8.17
N ASN A 241 -1.03 -29.92 8.49
CA ASN A 241 -1.17 -30.90 9.57
C ASN A 241 -0.96 -30.43 11.03
N VAL A 242 -0.74 -29.13 11.28
CA VAL A 242 -0.66 -28.57 12.65
C VAL A 242 -1.99 -28.60 13.42
N GLY A 243 -3.10 -28.95 12.77
CA GLY A 243 -4.43 -29.08 13.39
C GLY A 243 -5.35 -27.87 13.25
N LYS A 244 -5.14 -27.01 12.26
CA LYS A 244 -5.98 -25.83 11.97
C LYS A 244 -7.48 -26.14 11.97
N THR A 245 -7.92 -27.12 11.17
CA THR A 245 -9.33 -27.53 11.06
C THR A 245 -9.90 -28.03 12.38
N GLN A 246 -9.10 -28.74 13.18
CA GLN A 246 -9.51 -29.23 14.50
C GLN A 246 -9.69 -28.10 15.50
N ILE A 247 -8.80 -27.10 15.47
CA ILE A 247 -8.98 -25.86 16.24
C ILE A 247 -10.27 -25.16 15.80
N THR A 248 -10.49 -24.98 14.49
CA THR A 248 -11.72 -24.37 13.94
C THR A 248 -12.99 -25.07 14.48
N ARG A 249 -12.97 -26.40 14.56
CA ARG A 249 -14.09 -27.18 15.10
C ARG A 249 -14.30 -26.96 16.59
N ARG A 250 -13.23 -27.01 17.37
CA ARG A 250 -13.28 -26.80 18.82
C ARG A 250 -13.76 -25.39 19.17
N LEU A 251 -13.28 -24.35 18.47
CA LEU A 251 -13.76 -22.97 18.63
C LEU A 251 -15.28 -22.84 18.40
N ARG A 252 -15.84 -23.71 17.55
CA ARG A 252 -17.29 -23.78 17.26
C ARG A 252 -18.07 -24.74 18.17
N GLY A 253 -17.45 -25.26 19.23
CA GLY A 253 -18.08 -26.18 20.19
C GLY A 253 -18.24 -27.61 19.69
N LYS A 254 -17.59 -28.00 18.58
CA LYS A 254 -17.65 -29.38 18.05
C LYS A 254 -16.56 -30.26 18.68
N ARG A 255 -16.83 -31.57 18.80
CA ARG A 255 -15.86 -32.57 19.30
C ARG A 255 -14.75 -32.85 18.28
N PHE A 256 -13.60 -33.30 18.80
CA PHE A 256 -12.45 -33.77 18.00
C PHE A 256 -12.84 -34.94 17.10
N GLN A 257 -12.28 -34.99 15.89
CA GLN A 257 -12.49 -36.08 14.95
C GLN A 257 -11.18 -36.44 14.26
N GLU A 258 -10.74 -37.68 14.41
CA GLU A 258 -9.43 -38.15 13.94
C GLU A 258 -9.36 -38.32 12.42
N SER A 259 -10.46 -38.78 11.80
CA SER A 259 -10.60 -38.93 10.35
C SER A 259 -11.39 -37.76 9.75
N GLU A 260 -10.72 -36.66 9.43
CA GLU A 260 -11.29 -35.64 8.56
C GLU A 260 -10.72 -35.74 7.15
N ARG A 261 -11.62 -35.65 6.16
CA ARG A 261 -11.18 -35.35 4.79
C ARG A 261 -10.47 -34.01 4.83
N LYS A 262 -9.32 -33.90 4.14
CA LYS A 262 -8.62 -32.61 3.95
C LYS A 262 -9.64 -31.56 3.57
N THR A 263 -9.64 -30.42 4.25
CA THR A 263 -10.53 -29.32 3.90
C THR A 263 -10.20 -28.85 2.48
N HIS A 264 -11.18 -28.88 1.58
CA HIS A 264 -11.02 -28.39 0.22
C HIS A 264 -11.40 -26.90 0.20
N GLY A 265 -10.50 -26.02 -0.20
CA GLY A 265 -10.77 -24.60 -0.38
C GLY A 265 -10.71 -23.77 0.90
N ILE A 266 -11.47 -22.67 0.88
CA ILE A 266 -11.59 -21.73 2.00
C ILE A 266 -12.96 -21.93 2.62
N ASN A 267 -12.99 -22.28 3.90
CA ASN A 267 -14.22 -22.29 4.66
C ASN A 267 -14.30 -21.06 5.56
N ILE A 268 -15.44 -20.36 5.47
CA ILE A 268 -15.78 -19.24 6.32
C ILE A 268 -16.88 -19.69 7.26
N TYR A 269 -16.62 -19.62 8.56
CA TYR A 269 -17.59 -19.98 9.59
C TYR A 269 -17.95 -18.75 10.44
N PRO A 270 -19.22 -18.32 10.46
CA PRO A 270 -19.65 -17.30 11.39
C PRO A 270 -19.59 -17.85 12.82
N TRP A 271 -19.05 -17.04 13.73
CA TRP A 271 -18.89 -17.33 15.13
C TRP A 271 -19.26 -16.09 15.95
N ARG A 272 -20.13 -16.24 16.95
CA ARG A 272 -20.55 -15.13 17.80
C ARG A 272 -19.75 -15.20 19.10
N LEU A 273 -19.02 -14.13 19.38
CA LEU A 273 -18.27 -13.96 20.61
C LEU A 273 -18.96 -12.94 21.51
N LYS A 274 -18.89 -13.19 22.82
CA LYS A 274 -19.29 -12.24 23.85
C LYS A 274 -18.07 -11.96 24.73
N HIS A 275 -17.77 -10.68 24.96
CA HIS A 275 -16.75 -10.25 25.90
C HIS A 275 -17.23 -9.00 26.63
N GLY A 276 -17.47 -9.11 27.93
CA GLY A 276 -18.23 -8.10 28.69
C GLY A 276 -19.63 -7.89 28.08
N ASP A 277 -19.96 -6.62 27.81
CA ASP A 277 -21.23 -6.22 27.20
C ASP A 277 -21.20 -6.21 25.66
N LYS A 278 -20.04 -6.48 25.05
CA LYS A 278 -19.88 -6.47 23.59
C LYS A 278 -20.20 -7.84 23.01
N GLN A 279 -21.04 -7.84 21.97
CA GLN A 279 -21.27 -9.01 21.12
C GLN A 279 -20.65 -8.75 19.74
N ILE A 280 -19.74 -9.63 19.32
CA ILE A 280 -18.95 -9.47 18.09
C ILE A 280 -19.22 -10.65 17.17
N LYS A 281 -19.53 -10.36 15.90
CA LYS A 281 -19.61 -11.35 14.83
C LYS A 281 -18.20 -11.57 14.28
N VAL A 282 -17.66 -12.76 14.46
CA VAL A 282 -16.37 -13.17 13.93
C VAL A 282 -16.58 -14.13 12.77
N ASN A 283 -15.95 -13.84 11.64
CA ASN A 283 -15.88 -14.79 10.53
C ASN A 283 -14.54 -15.53 10.64
N ILE A 284 -14.57 -16.84 10.93
CA ILE A 284 -13.37 -17.69 11.00
C ILE A 284 -13.02 -18.16 9.59
N TRP A 285 -11.81 -17.84 9.14
CA TRP A 285 -11.26 -18.22 7.85
C TRP A 285 -10.31 -19.40 8.03
N ASP A 286 -10.74 -20.56 7.52
CA ASP A 286 -9.95 -21.79 7.52
C ASP A 286 -9.49 -22.11 6.09
N PHE A 287 -8.20 -21.96 5.85
CA PHE A 287 -7.55 -22.11 4.54
C PHE A 287 -7.07 -23.54 4.23
N GLY A 288 -7.58 -24.54 4.94
CA GLY A 288 -7.52 -25.95 4.52
C GLY A 288 -6.13 -26.56 4.33
N GLY A 289 -5.17 -26.17 5.15
CA GLY A 289 -3.87 -26.86 5.21
C GLY A 289 -2.88 -26.50 4.11
N GLN A 290 -3.21 -25.62 3.17
CA GLN A 290 -2.27 -25.22 2.11
C GLN A 290 -1.42 -24.01 2.54
N GLU A 291 -0.16 -23.99 2.12
CA GLU A 291 0.63 -22.76 2.07
C GLU A 291 -0.17 -21.81 1.19
N ILE A 292 -0.80 -20.86 1.86
CA ILE A 292 -1.76 -19.87 1.38
C ILE A 292 -1.67 -19.63 -0.13
N LEU A 293 -2.82 -19.65 -0.79
CA LEU A 293 -3.01 -19.10 -2.14
C LEU A 293 -2.87 -17.57 -2.12
N HIS A 294 -1.70 -17.06 -1.76
CA HIS A 294 -1.33 -15.68 -1.41
C HIS A 294 -1.83 -14.62 -2.39
N ALA A 295 -2.04 -14.99 -3.64
CA ALA A 295 -2.47 -14.06 -4.66
C ALA A 295 -3.99 -13.78 -4.67
N THR A 296 -4.84 -14.61 -4.06
CA THR A 296 -6.29 -14.31 -3.85
C THR A 296 -6.58 -13.61 -2.52
N HIS A 297 -5.60 -13.54 -1.62
CA HIS A 297 -5.79 -13.08 -0.23
C HIS A 297 -5.97 -11.57 -0.05
N ARG A 298 -5.70 -10.75 -1.08
CA ARG A 298 -5.86 -9.29 -1.00
C ARG A 298 -7.30 -8.86 -0.62
N PHE A 299 -8.30 -9.69 -0.94
CA PHE A 299 -9.70 -9.43 -0.59
C PHE A 299 -10.05 -9.78 0.86
N PHE A 300 -9.23 -10.58 1.53
CA PHE A 300 -9.57 -11.19 2.82
C PHE A 300 -8.65 -10.74 3.95
N LEU A 301 -7.42 -10.35 3.64
CA LEU A 301 -6.46 -9.77 4.57
C LEU A 301 -6.72 -8.26 4.64
N THR A 302 -7.71 -7.90 5.45
CA THR A 302 -8.17 -6.52 5.65
C THR A 302 -7.92 -6.10 7.09
N LYS A 303 -8.07 -4.81 7.38
CA LYS A 303 -8.16 -4.30 8.76
C LYS A 303 -9.32 -5.00 9.52
N ARG A 304 -9.32 -4.90 10.85
CA ARG A 304 -10.25 -5.64 11.77
C ARG A 304 -10.08 -7.17 11.71
N SER A 305 -8.83 -7.62 11.62
CA SER A 305 -8.45 -9.04 11.61
C SER A 305 -7.59 -9.41 12.82
N LEU A 306 -7.79 -10.61 13.36
CA LEU A 306 -6.90 -11.28 14.30
C LEU A 306 -6.33 -12.53 13.61
N TYR A 307 -5.03 -12.78 13.77
CA TYR A 307 -4.41 -13.99 13.25
C TYR A 307 -4.19 -15.00 14.37
N LEU A 308 -4.58 -16.24 14.12
CA LEU A 308 -4.28 -17.39 14.96
C LEU A 308 -3.25 -18.25 14.25
N LEU A 309 -1.98 -18.12 14.65
CA LEU A 309 -0.90 -18.96 14.15
C LEU A 309 -0.87 -20.26 14.94
N VAL A 310 -1.21 -21.36 14.28
CA VAL A 310 -1.21 -22.70 14.88
C VAL A 310 0.14 -23.36 14.64
N TRP A 311 0.77 -23.80 15.71
CA TRP A 311 2.06 -24.49 15.71
C TRP A 311 1.93 -25.88 16.34
N ASP A 312 2.64 -26.86 15.80
CA ASP A 312 2.70 -28.21 16.35
C ASP A 312 3.85 -28.30 17.37
N THR A 313 3.54 -28.55 18.64
CA THR A 313 4.55 -28.55 19.72
C THR A 313 5.51 -29.73 19.66
N ARG A 314 5.31 -30.68 18.73
CA ARG A 314 6.20 -31.82 18.50
C ARG A 314 7.37 -31.49 17.57
N GLU A 315 7.34 -30.33 16.90
CA GLU A 315 8.38 -29.92 15.96
C GLU A 315 9.17 -28.71 16.51
N GLU A 316 10.50 -28.84 16.56
CA GLU A 316 11.39 -27.69 16.75
C GLU A 316 11.32 -26.77 15.54
N ASP A 317 11.32 -25.45 15.74
CA ASP A 317 11.37 -24.48 14.64
C ASP A 317 12.76 -24.35 14.00
N ARG A 318 13.29 -25.48 13.49
CA ARG A 318 14.66 -25.56 12.94
C ARG A 318 14.89 -24.68 11.71
N TYR A 319 13.81 -24.29 11.02
CA TYR A 319 13.88 -23.54 9.76
C TYR A 319 13.32 -22.11 9.86
N GLY A 320 12.98 -21.63 11.07
CA GLY A 320 12.42 -20.29 11.25
C GLY A 320 11.07 -20.11 10.53
N LEU A 321 10.24 -21.14 10.54
CA LEU A 321 8.93 -21.18 9.92
C LEU A 321 7.95 -20.27 10.67
N VAL A 322 8.05 -20.17 12.00
CA VAL A 322 7.27 -19.18 12.76
C VAL A 322 7.65 -17.77 12.30
N ASP A 323 8.95 -17.51 12.11
CA ASP A 323 9.45 -16.25 11.58
C ASP A 323 8.93 -15.95 10.16
N TYR A 324 8.90 -16.97 9.30
CA TYR A 324 8.32 -16.88 7.96
C TYR A 324 6.83 -16.50 8.02
N TRP A 325 6.02 -17.21 8.82
CA TRP A 325 4.60 -16.91 8.99
C TRP A 325 4.37 -15.52 9.57
N MET A 326 5.19 -15.08 10.53
CA MET A 326 5.09 -13.74 11.10
C MET A 326 5.41 -12.64 10.07
N LYS A 327 6.50 -12.78 9.31
CA LYS A 327 6.83 -11.84 8.22
C LYS A 327 5.73 -11.77 7.18
N LEU A 328 5.15 -12.92 6.87
CA LEU A 328 4.05 -13.03 5.94
C LEU A 328 2.79 -12.34 6.46
N ILE A 329 2.35 -12.63 7.69
CA ILE A 329 1.21 -11.96 8.32
C ILE A 329 1.42 -10.44 8.28
N ARG A 330 2.61 -9.96 8.65
CA ARG A 330 2.91 -8.52 8.65
C ARG A 330 2.95 -7.90 7.26
N SER A 331 3.26 -8.67 6.23
CA SER A 331 3.29 -8.19 4.84
C SER A 331 1.89 -7.88 4.28
N TYR A 332 0.82 -8.36 4.94
CA TYR A 332 -0.56 -8.22 4.45
C TYR A 332 -1.57 -7.72 5.48
N GLY A 333 -1.43 -8.15 6.73
CA GLY A 333 -2.25 -7.73 7.87
C GLY A 333 -1.66 -6.55 8.62
N ASP A 334 -0.62 -5.90 8.08
CA ASP A 334 0.16 -4.84 8.71
C ASP A 334 0.64 -5.22 10.13
N ASP A 335 0.13 -4.55 11.17
CA ASP A 335 0.47 -4.82 12.56
C ASP A 335 -0.74 -5.41 13.32
N ALA A 336 -1.58 -6.19 12.61
CA ALA A 336 -2.70 -6.93 13.20
C ALA A 336 -2.23 -7.85 14.35
N PRO A 337 -3.05 -7.99 15.41
CA PRO A 337 -2.71 -8.84 16.54
C PRO A 337 -2.59 -10.31 16.12
N VAL A 338 -1.63 -11.01 16.72
CA VAL A 338 -1.36 -12.44 16.47
C VAL A 338 -1.36 -13.21 17.78
N ILE A 339 -2.18 -14.25 17.86
CA ILE A 339 -2.14 -15.26 18.92
C ILE A 339 -1.42 -16.49 18.35
N ILE A 340 -0.45 -17.02 19.09
CA ILE A 340 0.24 -18.26 18.73
C ILE A 340 -0.38 -19.42 19.55
N ALA A 341 -1.10 -20.30 18.88
CA ALA A 341 -1.66 -21.52 19.47
C ALA A 341 -0.67 -22.68 19.31
N LEU A 342 -0.06 -23.08 20.42
CA LEU A 342 0.83 -24.23 20.54
C LEU A 342 -0.04 -25.49 20.73
N ASN A 343 -0.32 -26.20 19.65
CA ASN A 343 -1.26 -27.33 19.59
C ASN A 343 -0.56 -28.69 19.76
N LYS A 344 -1.35 -29.71 20.17
CA LYS A 344 -0.92 -31.11 20.39
C LYS A 344 -0.01 -31.32 21.61
N ILE A 345 -0.22 -30.50 22.65
CA ILE A 345 0.48 -30.65 23.93
C ILE A 345 0.24 -32.00 24.61
N ASP A 346 -0.84 -32.71 24.24
CA ASP A 346 -1.16 -34.06 24.72
C ASP A 346 -0.20 -35.13 24.21
N ILE A 347 0.59 -34.83 23.18
CA ILE A 347 1.51 -35.79 22.54
C ILE A 347 2.98 -35.44 22.86
N GLY A 348 3.31 -34.15 22.95
CA GLY A 348 4.67 -33.70 23.28
C GLY A 348 4.80 -32.19 23.20
N ASP A 349 5.73 -31.62 23.97
CA ASP A 349 5.98 -30.18 24.01
C ASP A 349 7.47 -29.87 24.05
N LEU A 350 8.06 -29.72 22.86
CA LEU A 350 9.42 -29.24 22.69
C LEU A 350 9.52 -27.72 22.94
N GLY A 351 8.39 -27.04 23.10
CA GLY A 351 8.32 -25.60 23.33
C GLY A 351 8.66 -24.76 22.11
N LEU A 352 8.59 -23.44 22.30
CA LEU A 352 8.99 -22.42 21.32
C LEU A 352 9.69 -21.30 22.09
N VAL A 353 10.79 -20.77 21.56
CA VAL A 353 11.52 -19.66 22.20
C VAL A 353 10.71 -18.37 22.06
N ARG A 354 9.99 -17.98 23.12
CA ARG A 354 9.01 -16.89 23.07
C ARG A 354 9.61 -15.50 23.13
N ARG A 355 10.70 -15.32 23.89
CA ARG A 355 11.28 -13.99 24.16
C ARG A 355 11.79 -13.32 22.89
N GLU A 356 12.55 -14.03 22.07
CA GLU A 356 13.06 -13.52 20.79
C GLU A 356 11.94 -13.16 19.82
N LEU A 357 10.86 -13.95 19.80
CA LEU A 357 9.69 -13.66 18.97
C LEU A 357 8.97 -12.39 19.42
N LEU A 358 8.78 -12.19 20.72
CA LEU A 358 8.15 -10.98 21.26
C LEU A 358 9.00 -9.72 21.00
N ASP A 359 10.32 -9.82 21.17
CA ASP A 359 11.25 -8.71 20.89
C ASP A 359 11.21 -8.31 19.40
N LYS A 360 11.07 -9.29 18.51
CA LYS A 360 11.02 -9.08 17.05
C LYS A 360 9.63 -8.68 16.54
N TYR A 361 8.58 -9.16 17.19
CA TYR A 361 7.19 -9.05 16.74
C TYR A 361 6.29 -8.59 17.89
N PRO A 362 6.19 -7.26 18.13
CA PRO A 362 5.38 -6.70 19.21
C PRO A 362 3.87 -6.88 18.98
N ASN A 363 3.44 -7.26 17.79
CA ASN A 363 2.04 -7.57 17.48
C ASN A 363 1.62 -8.99 17.90
N ILE A 364 2.54 -9.80 18.46
CA ILE A 364 2.16 -11.05 19.15
C ILE A 364 1.55 -10.68 20.49
N VAL A 365 0.26 -10.97 20.66
CA VAL A 365 -0.51 -10.61 21.86
C VAL A 365 -0.59 -11.74 22.89
N GLY A 366 -0.21 -12.96 22.51
CA GLY A 366 -0.13 -14.07 23.45
C GLY A 366 0.23 -15.42 22.83
N PHE A 367 0.59 -16.34 23.72
CA PHE A 367 0.82 -17.75 23.42
C PHE A 367 -0.16 -18.59 24.23
N VAL A 368 -0.87 -19.52 23.59
CA VAL A 368 -1.78 -20.43 24.28
C VAL A 368 -1.43 -21.86 23.93
N ARG A 369 -1.19 -22.68 24.95
CA ARG A 369 -0.91 -24.12 24.82
C ARG A 369 -2.22 -24.88 24.83
N VAL A 370 -2.56 -25.58 23.75
CA VAL A 370 -3.86 -26.24 23.59
C VAL A 370 -3.72 -27.69 23.15
N SER A 371 -4.69 -28.51 23.52
CA SER A 371 -4.90 -29.82 22.88
C SER A 371 -6.29 -29.86 22.25
N CYS A 372 -6.32 -29.98 20.91
CA CYS A 372 -7.59 -30.24 20.23
C CYS A 372 -8.17 -31.62 20.57
N LYS A 373 -7.33 -32.58 20.97
CA LYS A 373 -7.75 -33.96 21.26
C LYS A 373 -8.46 -34.03 22.61
N THR A 374 -7.85 -33.52 23.68
CA THR A 374 -8.43 -33.54 25.03
C THR A 374 -9.37 -32.37 25.27
N GLY A 375 -9.18 -31.25 24.58
CA GLY A 375 -9.87 -29.98 24.83
C GLY A 375 -9.16 -29.08 25.85
N GLU A 376 -8.01 -29.51 26.36
CA GLU A 376 -7.22 -28.76 27.34
C GLU A 376 -6.89 -27.35 26.85
N ASN A 377 -7.13 -26.36 27.73
CA ASN A 377 -6.91 -24.92 27.54
C ASN A 377 -7.62 -24.28 26.32
N MET A 378 -8.60 -24.96 25.71
CA MET A 378 -9.40 -24.35 24.63
C MET A 378 -10.22 -23.16 25.11
N ASP A 379 -10.70 -23.17 26.36
CA ASP A 379 -11.44 -22.04 26.93
C ASP A 379 -10.56 -20.81 27.12
N GLN A 380 -9.30 -20.98 27.52
CA GLN A 380 -8.30 -19.91 27.61
C GLN A 380 -8.03 -19.29 26.23
N LEU A 381 -7.95 -20.13 25.18
CA LEU A 381 -7.79 -19.65 23.81
C LEU A 381 -9.01 -18.84 23.36
N ILE A 382 -10.22 -19.30 23.65
CA ILE A 382 -11.46 -18.60 23.30
C ILE A 382 -11.55 -17.26 24.03
N GLU A 383 -11.22 -17.22 25.32
CA GLU A 383 -11.23 -15.99 26.12
C GLU A 383 -10.22 -14.97 25.58
N MET A 384 -8.99 -15.41 25.26
CA MET A 384 -7.98 -14.56 24.66
C MET A 384 -8.44 -14.02 23.30
N ILE A 385 -8.98 -14.87 22.43
CA ILE A 385 -9.53 -14.41 21.14
C ILE A 385 -10.64 -13.38 21.36
N ALA A 386 -11.57 -13.62 22.29
CA ALA A 386 -12.68 -12.71 22.57
C ALA A 386 -12.19 -11.34 23.09
N ARG A 387 -11.19 -11.35 23.99
CA ARG A 387 -10.56 -10.13 24.51
C ARG A 387 -9.92 -9.32 23.38
N GLU A 388 -9.05 -9.93 22.57
CA GLU A 388 -8.32 -9.24 21.51
C GLU A 388 -9.28 -8.72 20.41
N MET A 389 -10.29 -9.51 20.03
CA MET A 389 -11.33 -9.08 19.09
C MET A 389 -12.10 -7.84 19.58
N SER A 390 -12.35 -7.73 20.89
CA SER A 390 -13.05 -6.60 21.49
C SER A 390 -12.25 -5.30 21.56
N GLN A 391 -10.92 -5.42 21.43
CA GLN A 391 -9.95 -4.33 21.44
C GLN A 391 -9.50 -3.94 20.03
N LEU A 392 -9.93 -4.68 19.00
CA LEU A 392 -9.58 -4.36 17.62
C LEU A 392 -9.93 -2.90 17.30
N PRO A 393 -8.99 -2.11 16.74
CA PRO A 393 -9.26 -0.74 16.38
C PRO A 393 -10.48 -0.64 15.48
N ARG A 394 -11.34 0.34 15.74
CA ARG A 394 -12.44 0.70 14.85
C ARG A 394 -13.48 -0.43 14.64
N ILE A 395 -13.59 -1.37 15.57
CA ILE A 395 -14.62 -2.43 15.58
C ILE A 395 -16.03 -1.87 15.89
N GLU A 396 -16.10 -0.72 16.59
CA GLU A 396 -17.32 0.01 16.94
C GLU A 396 -17.63 1.15 15.97
N ASP A 397 -16.95 1.21 14.82
CA ASP A 397 -17.24 2.20 13.77
C ASP A 397 -18.73 2.17 13.44
N GLN A 398 -19.33 3.36 13.46
CA GLN A 398 -20.75 3.55 13.27
C GLN A 398 -21.07 3.63 11.78
N LEU A 399 -21.86 2.67 11.30
CA LEU A 399 -22.40 2.67 9.95
C LEU A 399 -23.81 3.25 9.93
N LEU A 400 -24.15 3.89 8.81
CA LEU A 400 -25.54 4.25 8.48
C LEU A 400 -26.39 2.98 8.46
N ASP A 401 -27.59 3.05 9.04
CA ASP A 401 -28.49 1.90 9.16
C ASP A 401 -28.81 1.26 7.79
N SER A 402 -29.06 2.08 6.77
CA SER A 402 -29.31 1.62 5.41
C SER A 402 -28.12 0.87 4.80
N TRP A 403 -26.89 1.33 5.03
CA TRP A 403 -25.67 0.66 4.60
C TRP A 403 -25.48 -0.67 5.34
N PHE A 404 -25.76 -0.69 6.65
CA PHE A 404 -25.67 -1.89 7.47
C PHE A 404 -26.66 -2.97 7.00
N GLU A 405 -27.90 -2.60 6.65
CA GLU A 405 -28.90 -3.53 6.13
C GLU A 405 -28.54 -4.11 4.77
N ILE A 406 -28.01 -3.28 3.86
CA ILE A 406 -27.52 -3.75 2.55
C ILE A 406 -26.33 -4.70 2.74
N LYS A 407 -25.39 -4.36 3.62
CA LYS A 407 -24.25 -5.23 4.00
C LYS A 407 -24.73 -6.60 4.50
N GLU A 408 -25.70 -6.62 5.41
CA GLU A 408 -26.23 -7.89 5.95
C GLU A 408 -26.99 -8.69 4.90
N THR A 409 -27.71 -8.03 3.99
CA THR A 409 -28.41 -8.70 2.88
C THR A 409 -27.42 -9.37 1.94
N LEU A 410 -26.42 -8.62 1.46
CA LEU A 410 -25.40 -9.14 0.54
C LEU A 410 -24.48 -10.16 1.21
N GLY A 411 -24.13 -9.97 2.49
CA GLY A 411 -23.31 -10.92 3.24
C GLY A 411 -23.99 -12.26 3.52
N ARG A 412 -25.31 -12.37 3.32
CA ARG A 412 -26.09 -13.61 3.44
C ARG A 412 -26.47 -14.23 2.10
N MET A 413 -26.01 -13.65 0.99
CA MET A 413 -26.34 -14.17 -0.32
C MET A 413 -25.84 -15.62 -0.49
N THR A 414 -26.74 -16.49 -0.94
CA THR A 414 -26.42 -17.88 -1.29
C THR A 414 -26.19 -18.04 -2.79
N VAL A 415 -26.62 -17.05 -3.58
CA VAL A 415 -26.37 -16.99 -5.01
C VAL A 415 -24.89 -16.72 -5.31
N ASP A 416 -24.44 -17.15 -6.48
CA ASP A 416 -23.06 -17.00 -6.93
C ASP A 416 -22.70 -15.53 -7.18
N TYR A 417 -23.68 -14.76 -7.65
CA TYR A 417 -23.57 -13.33 -7.93
C TYR A 417 -24.95 -12.67 -8.04
N ILE A 418 -24.97 -11.35 -8.04
CA ILE A 418 -26.11 -10.53 -8.47
C ILE A 418 -25.64 -9.53 -9.54
N THR A 419 -26.56 -9.11 -10.41
CA THR A 419 -26.34 -8.01 -11.35
C THR A 419 -26.26 -6.67 -10.61
N TYR A 420 -25.63 -5.69 -11.25
CA TYR A 420 -25.59 -4.33 -10.72
C TYR A 420 -26.97 -3.70 -10.64
N GLN A 421 -27.89 -4.09 -11.54
CA GLN A 421 -29.26 -3.61 -11.53
C GLN A 421 -30.01 -4.09 -10.28
N GLU A 422 -29.90 -5.38 -9.94
CA GLU A 422 -30.47 -5.92 -8.68
C GLU A 422 -29.89 -5.21 -7.45
N TYR A 423 -28.60 -4.87 -7.48
CA TYR A 423 -27.97 -4.09 -6.41
C TYR A 423 -28.48 -2.65 -6.32
N LYS A 424 -28.66 -1.97 -7.46
CA LYS A 424 -29.26 -0.63 -7.49
C LYS A 424 -30.65 -0.64 -6.90
N GLU A 425 -31.49 -1.58 -7.33
CA GLU A 425 -32.84 -1.74 -6.81
C GLU A 425 -32.85 -2.00 -5.30
N LEU A 426 -31.91 -2.81 -4.80
CA LEU A 426 -31.72 -3.04 -3.37
C LEU A 426 -31.37 -1.74 -2.63
N CYS A 427 -30.49 -0.92 -3.21
CA CYS A 427 -30.06 0.34 -2.61
C CYS A 427 -31.14 1.42 -2.65
N GLU A 428 -31.87 1.54 -3.76
CA GLU A 428 -32.97 2.49 -3.95
C GLU A 428 -34.12 2.21 -2.98
N LYS A 429 -34.44 0.93 -2.75
CA LYS A 429 -35.40 0.50 -1.70
C LYS A 429 -34.98 0.96 -0.30
N LYS A 430 -33.71 1.27 -0.09
CA LYS A 430 -33.14 1.78 1.17
C LYS A 430 -32.83 3.28 1.13
N GLY A 431 -33.25 3.98 0.08
CA GLY A 431 -33.11 5.44 -0.05
C GLY A 431 -31.69 5.92 -0.37
N LEU A 432 -30.81 5.06 -0.89
CA LEU A 432 -29.45 5.47 -1.27
C LEU A 432 -29.44 6.10 -2.67
N ASN A 433 -28.84 7.30 -2.76
CA ASN A 433 -28.53 7.93 -4.04
C ASN A 433 -27.41 7.19 -4.80
N ARG A 434 -27.21 7.53 -6.07
CA ARG A 434 -26.22 6.88 -6.95
C ARG A 434 -24.78 6.96 -6.41
N GLN A 435 -24.35 8.11 -5.89
CA GLN A 435 -22.98 8.28 -5.37
C GLN A 435 -22.72 7.36 -4.16
N ASN A 436 -23.71 7.24 -3.27
CA ASN A 436 -23.65 6.32 -2.15
C ASN A 436 -23.63 4.86 -2.58
N GLN A 437 -24.35 4.51 -3.64
CA GLN A 437 -24.34 3.15 -4.18
C GLN A 437 -22.93 2.75 -4.63
N GLU A 438 -22.25 3.63 -5.37
CA GLU A 438 -20.88 3.41 -5.86
C GLU A 438 -19.86 3.38 -4.71
N THR A 439 -20.07 4.24 -3.71
CA THR A 439 -19.22 4.27 -2.52
C THR A 439 -19.41 3.01 -1.67
N LEU A 440 -20.66 2.62 -1.40
CA LEU A 440 -21.02 1.45 -0.61
C LEU A 440 -20.48 0.17 -1.25
N ILE A 441 -20.59 -0.01 -2.57
CA ILE A 441 -20.13 -1.25 -3.18
C ILE A 441 -18.61 -1.40 -3.09
N GLY A 442 -17.86 -0.30 -3.24
CA GLY A 442 -16.41 -0.31 -2.99
C GLY A 442 -16.10 -0.58 -1.51
N PHE A 443 -16.85 0.01 -0.59
CA PHE A 443 -16.72 -0.27 0.85
C PHE A 443 -16.97 -1.75 1.17
N LEU A 444 -18.02 -2.35 0.62
CA LEU A 444 -18.33 -3.78 0.80
C LEU A 444 -17.28 -4.69 0.15
N HIS A 445 -16.69 -4.25 -0.96
CA HIS A 445 -15.55 -4.90 -1.58
C HIS A 445 -14.32 -4.90 -0.67
N ASP A 446 -13.99 -3.75 -0.08
CA ASP A 446 -12.87 -3.60 0.85
C ASP A 446 -13.08 -4.38 2.15
N LEU A 447 -14.33 -4.52 2.60
CA LEU A 447 -14.67 -5.42 3.71
C LEU A 447 -14.60 -6.91 3.33
N GLY A 448 -14.55 -7.25 2.04
CA GLY A 448 -14.62 -8.62 1.53
C GLY A 448 -15.99 -9.27 1.72
N VAL A 449 -17.06 -8.47 1.86
CA VAL A 449 -18.45 -8.95 1.92
C VAL A 449 -18.88 -9.44 0.54
N VAL A 450 -18.48 -8.71 -0.49
CA VAL A 450 -18.72 -9.03 -1.90
C VAL A 450 -17.46 -8.75 -2.72
N LEU A 451 -17.35 -9.29 -3.93
CA LEU A 451 -16.33 -8.84 -4.88
C LEU A 451 -17.00 -7.99 -5.97
N ASN A 452 -16.49 -6.77 -6.16
CA ASN A 452 -16.96 -5.88 -7.21
C ASN A 452 -15.81 -5.53 -8.16
N PHE A 453 -16.04 -5.67 -9.46
CA PHE A 453 -15.06 -5.35 -10.50
C PHE A 453 -15.59 -4.34 -11.53
N SER A 454 -16.51 -3.47 -11.12
CA SER A 454 -17.20 -2.46 -11.95
C SER A 454 -16.29 -1.53 -12.76
N ASN A 455 -15.11 -1.19 -12.25
CA ASN A 455 -14.34 -0.04 -12.76
C ASN A 455 -13.30 -0.36 -13.86
N ILE A 456 -13.34 -1.54 -14.50
CA ILE A 456 -12.25 -1.98 -15.42
C ILE A 456 -12.76 -2.29 -16.84
N SER A 457 -13.99 -1.92 -17.20
CA SER A 457 -14.58 -2.24 -18.52
C SER A 457 -14.10 -1.37 -19.70
N ASN A 458 -12.96 -0.68 -19.62
CA ASN A 458 -12.47 0.14 -20.75
C ASN A 458 -11.66 -0.66 -21.78
N ASN A 459 -11.32 -1.93 -21.53
CA ASN A 459 -10.48 -2.74 -22.45
C ASN A 459 -10.97 -4.17 -22.73
N ALA A 460 -12.21 -4.53 -22.36
CA ALA A 460 -12.79 -5.81 -22.76
C ALA A 460 -13.70 -5.61 -23.98
N SER A 461 -13.34 -6.21 -25.11
CA SER A 461 -14.12 -6.30 -26.35
C SER A 461 -15.43 -7.10 -26.22
N ASN A 462 -15.76 -7.60 -25.02
CA ASN A 462 -16.97 -8.40 -24.78
C ASN A 462 -18.09 -7.54 -24.20
N LYS A 463 -19.12 -7.33 -25.03
CA LYS A 463 -20.37 -6.63 -24.71
C LYS A 463 -21.18 -7.31 -23.59
N GLU A 464 -20.90 -8.58 -23.28
CA GLU A 464 -21.58 -9.41 -22.27
C GLU A 464 -21.04 -9.23 -20.83
N LEU A 465 -19.88 -8.59 -20.65
CA LEU A 465 -19.35 -8.19 -19.33
C LEU A 465 -19.87 -6.80 -18.89
N ARG A 466 -20.86 -6.23 -19.60
CA ARG A 466 -21.40 -4.88 -19.37
C ARG A 466 -22.42 -4.79 -18.23
N ASP A 467 -22.93 -5.93 -17.77
CA ASP A 467 -23.84 -6.00 -16.62
C ASP A 467 -23.03 -6.42 -15.39
N ILE A 468 -22.40 -5.45 -14.74
CA ILE A 468 -21.43 -5.64 -13.66
C ILE A 468 -21.97 -6.60 -12.57
N HIS A 469 -21.33 -7.75 -12.39
CA HIS A 469 -21.73 -8.75 -11.39
C HIS A 469 -21.01 -8.53 -10.07
N ILE A 470 -21.80 -8.33 -9.01
CA ILE A 470 -21.33 -8.34 -7.62
C ILE A 470 -21.25 -9.80 -7.21
N LEU A 471 -20.04 -10.31 -7.03
CA LEU A 471 -19.77 -11.73 -6.89
C LEU A 471 -19.72 -12.15 -5.42
N ASN A 472 -20.14 -13.39 -5.19
CA ASN A 472 -19.95 -14.07 -3.93
C ASN A 472 -18.47 -14.48 -3.78
N PRO A 473 -17.74 -13.93 -2.77
CA PRO A 473 -16.33 -14.24 -2.60
C PRO A 473 -16.07 -15.74 -2.42
N LYS A 474 -16.97 -16.45 -1.74
CA LYS A 474 -16.86 -17.89 -1.48
C LYS A 474 -16.91 -18.71 -2.77
N TRP A 475 -17.83 -18.34 -3.68
CA TRP A 475 -17.98 -19.02 -4.96
C TRP A 475 -16.73 -18.85 -5.83
N VAL A 476 -16.18 -17.63 -5.91
CA VAL A 476 -14.94 -17.35 -6.65
C VAL A 476 -13.76 -18.10 -6.06
N THR A 477 -13.56 -18.05 -4.74
CA THR A 477 -12.41 -18.70 -4.10
C THR A 477 -12.42 -20.21 -4.25
N ASN A 478 -13.60 -20.83 -4.19
CA ASN A 478 -13.74 -22.26 -4.36
C ASN A 478 -13.40 -22.71 -5.79
N GLY A 479 -13.84 -21.94 -6.81
CA GLY A 479 -13.53 -22.25 -8.21
C GLY A 479 -12.03 -22.13 -8.49
N VAL A 480 -11.41 -21.04 -8.05
CA VAL A 480 -9.95 -20.85 -8.17
C VAL A 480 -9.19 -21.95 -7.45
N TYR A 481 -9.64 -22.36 -6.26
CA TYR A 481 -9.01 -23.43 -5.50
C TYR A 481 -9.07 -24.78 -6.23
N GLN A 482 -10.23 -25.15 -6.79
CA GLN A 482 -10.41 -26.40 -7.52
C GLN A 482 -9.44 -26.47 -8.70
N ILE A 483 -9.29 -25.35 -9.44
CA ILE A 483 -8.34 -25.23 -10.54
C ILE A 483 -6.90 -25.41 -10.05
N LEU A 484 -6.45 -24.62 -9.08
CA LEU A 484 -5.04 -24.62 -8.67
C LEU A 484 -4.56 -25.93 -8.04
N ASN A 485 -5.49 -26.77 -7.58
CA ASN A 485 -5.19 -28.05 -6.94
C ASN A 485 -5.53 -29.27 -7.79
N HIS A 486 -5.99 -29.08 -9.02
CA HIS A 486 -6.35 -30.19 -9.87
C HIS A 486 -5.09 -30.93 -10.36
N ALA A 487 -5.09 -32.26 -10.25
CA ALA A 487 -3.93 -33.09 -10.56
C ALA A 487 -3.45 -32.96 -12.01
N SER A 488 -4.37 -32.70 -12.96
CA SER A 488 -4.04 -32.53 -14.38
C SER A 488 -3.12 -31.33 -14.66
N LEU A 489 -3.08 -30.33 -13.76
CA LEU A 489 -2.32 -29.10 -13.95
C LEU A 489 -0.96 -29.12 -13.23
N ALA A 490 -0.67 -30.14 -12.43
CA ALA A 490 0.43 -30.18 -11.47
C ALA A 490 1.84 -30.02 -12.08
N ASN A 491 2.01 -30.22 -13.39
CA ASN A 491 3.33 -30.29 -14.04
C ASN A 491 3.52 -29.37 -15.26
N ASN A 492 2.46 -28.77 -15.82
CA ASN A 492 2.56 -27.89 -16.98
C ASN A 492 1.92 -26.51 -16.74
N GLY A 493 1.08 -26.37 -15.71
CA GLY A 493 0.34 -25.14 -15.42
C GLY A 493 -0.53 -24.64 -16.57
N ILE A 494 -0.84 -25.47 -17.57
CA ILE A 494 -1.67 -25.06 -18.71
C ILE A 494 -3.10 -25.55 -18.48
N LEU A 495 -4.01 -24.59 -18.36
CA LEU A 495 -5.45 -24.80 -18.23
C LEU A 495 -6.12 -24.55 -19.57
N THR A 496 -6.91 -25.50 -20.06
CA THR A 496 -7.79 -25.31 -21.23
C THR A 496 -9.23 -25.10 -20.78
N LEU A 497 -10.06 -24.45 -21.61
CA LEU A 497 -11.50 -24.32 -21.32
C LEU A 497 -12.20 -25.68 -21.24
N GLU A 498 -11.81 -26.66 -22.05
CA GLU A 498 -12.34 -28.04 -21.97
C GLU A 498 -12.05 -28.69 -20.61
N GLN A 499 -10.85 -28.50 -20.07
CA GLN A 499 -10.49 -29.01 -18.75
C GLN A 499 -11.30 -28.37 -17.62
N LEU A 500 -11.84 -27.17 -17.79
CA LEU A 500 -12.70 -26.56 -16.77
C LEU A 500 -13.95 -27.39 -16.51
N GLU A 501 -14.46 -28.07 -17.54
CA GLU A 501 -15.67 -28.90 -17.43
C GLU A 501 -15.46 -30.13 -16.53
N ASP A 502 -14.23 -30.62 -16.43
CA ASP A 502 -13.83 -31.74 -15.57
C ASP A 502 -13.42 -31.27 -14.17
N ILE A 503 -12.81 -30.08 -14.09
CA ILE A 503 -12.27 -29.53 -12.84
C ILE A 503 -13.38 -28.94 -11.97
N LEU A 504 -14.30 -28.19 -12.59
CA LEU A 504 -15.35 -27.44 -11.89
C LEU A 504 -16.67 -28.21 -11.96
N ASP A 505 -17.30 -28.44 -10.81
CA ASP A 505 -18.61 -29.09 -10.73
C ASP A 505 -19.66 -28.30 -11.54
N ARG A 506 -20.22 -28.91 -12.59
CA ARG A 506 -21.19 -28.28 -13.50
C ARG A 506 -22.46 -27.78 -12.81
N ASN A 507 -22.84 -28.37 -11.67
CA ASN A 507 -24.01 -27.92 -10.90
C ASN A 507 -23.74 -26.60 -10.17
N ILE A 508 -22.47 -26.32 -9.84
CA ILE A 508 -22.03 -25.13 -9.10
C ILE A 508 -21.43 -24.08 -10.05
N TYR A 509 -20.78 -24.53 -11.12
CA TYR A 509 -20.11 -23.73 -12.15
C TYR A 509 -20.58 -24.16 -13.56
N PRO A 510 -21.78 -23.71 -13.99
CA PRO A 510 -22.27 -23.83 -15.35
C PRO A 510 -21.26 -23.33 -16.40
N ILE A 511 -21.28 -23.91 -17.61
CA ILE A 511 -20.30 -23.63 -18.69
C ILE A 511 -20.20 -22.15 -19.02
N ASP A 512 -21.33 -21.45 -19.09
CA ASP A 512 -21.43 -20.00 -19.32
C ASP A 512 -20.74 -19.16 -18.23
N LYS A 513 -20.55 -19.73 -17.03
CA LYS A 513 -19.92 -19.09 -15.87
C LYS A 513 -18.48 -19.51 -15.61
N GLN A 514 -18.01 -20.63 -16.18
CA GLN A 514 -16.63 -21.11 -15.95
C GLN A 514 -15.58 -20.11 -16.44
N ARG A 515 -15.86 -19.43 -17.56
CA ARG A 515 -15.00 -18.36 -18.09
C ARG A 515 -14.84 -17.19 -17.12
N LEU A 516 -15.87 -16.89 -16.33
CA LEU A 516 -15.82 -15.84 -15.32
C LEU A 516 -14.74 -16.15 -14.28
N ILE A 517 -14.58 -17.43 -13.87
CA ILE A 517 -13.54 -17.84 -12.92
C ILE A 517 -12.15 -17.63 -13.52
N THR A 518 -11.92 -18.01 -14.79
CA THR A 518 -10.63 -17.77 -15.45
C THR A 518 -10.34 -16.28 -15.64
N ASP A 519 -11.36 -15.47 -15.95
CA ASP A 519 -11.22 -14.02 -16.04
C ASP A 519 -10.87 -13.42 -14.66
N MET A 520 -11.45 -13.94 -13.57
CA MET A 520 -11.08 -13.55 -12.22
C MET A 520 -9.64 -13.95 -11.90
N MET A 521 -9.21 -15.16 -12.28
CA MET A 521 -7.82 -15.59 -12.09
C MET A 521 -6.83 -14.68 -12.82
N ALA A 522 -7.12 -14.29 -14.07
CA ALA A 522 -6.29 -13.37 -14.82
C ALA A 522 -6.22 -11.99 -14.14
N ARG A 523 -7.36 -11.48 -13.65
CA ARG A 523 -7.44 -10.22 -12.90
C ARG A 523 -6.67 -10.27 -11.57
N PHE A 524 -6.61 -11.43 -10.93
CA PHE A 524 -5.83 -11.65 -9.71
C PHE A 524 -4.34 -11.88 -9.97
N GLU A 525 -3.91 -11.74 -11.24
CA GLU A 525 -2.54 -11.99 -11.67
C GLU A 525 -2.09 -13.42 -11.33
N LEU A 526 -3.01 -14.39 -11.43
CA LEU A 526 -2.75 -15.83 -11.23
C LEU A 526 -2.44 -16.54 -12.54
N CYS A 527 -3.02 -16.06 -13.64
CA CYS A 527 -2.84 -16.65 -14.96
C CYS A 527 -2.87 -15.58 -16.06
N PHE A 528 -2.52 -15.99 -17.28
CA PHE A 528 -2.69 -15.18 -18.50
C PHE A 528 -3.03 -16.07 -19.69
N PRO A 529 -3.74 -15.56 -20.70
CA PRO A 529 -4.03 -16.31 -21.93
C PRO A 529 -2.74 -16.53 -22.73
N LEU A 530 -2.57 -17.73 -23.27
CA LEU A 530 -1.47 -18.05 -24.18
C LEU A 530 -1.74 -17.43 -25.57
N SER A 531 -0.68 -17.04 -26.28
CA SER A 531 -0.79 -16.35 -27.57
C SER A 531 -1.18 -17.27 -28.73
N ASP A 532 -1.05 -18.59 -28.56
CA ASP A 532 -1.36 -19.59 -29.60
C ASP A 532 -2.87 -19.86 -29.71
N ARG A 533 -3.60 -19.85 -28.59
CA ARG A 533 -5.06 -19.95 -28.57
C ARG A 533 -5.70 -19.24 -27.37
N ALA A 534 -6.84 -18.59 -27.63
CA ALA A 534 -7.59 -17.84 -26.62
C ALA A 534 -8.30 -18.69 -25.56
N ASP A 535 -8.37 -20.01 -25.75
CA ASP A 535 -8.99 -20.98 -24.84
C ASP A 535 -7.97 -21.64 -23.88
N ARG A 536 -6.72 -21.17 -23.88
CA ARG A 536 -5.64 -21.71 -23.03
C ARG A 536 -5.04 -20.64 -22.14
N PHE A 537 -4.84 -20.98 -20.88
CA PHE A 537 -4.26 -20.10 -19.87
C PHE A 537 -3.05 -20.76 -19.23
N LEU A 538 -2.00 -19.96 -18.98
CA LEU A 538 -0.85 -20.40 -18.20
C LEU A 538 -0.96 -19.90 -16.76
N ILE A 539 -0.75 -20.79 -15.80
CA ILE A 539 -0.69 -20.53 -14.36
C ILE A 539 0.77 -20.68 -13.91
N PRO A 540 1.53 -19.57 -13.77
CA PRO A 540 2.97 -19.65 -13.48
C PRO A 540 3.32 -20.37 -12.17
N GLU A 541 2.44 -20.28 -11.18
CA GLU A 541 2.62 -20.93 -9.87
C GLU A 541 2.65 -22.46 -9.97
N LEU A 542 2.09 -23.05 -11.03
CA LEU A 542 2.06 -24.50 -11.24
C LEU A 542 3.18 -25.00 -12.15
N LEU A 543 4.02 -24.10 -12.68
CA LEU A 543 5.18 -24.48 -13.48
C LEU A 543 6.22 -25.28 -12.65
N PRO A 544 7.09 -26.06 -13.30
CA PRO A 544 8.21 -26.70 -12.62
C PRO A 544 9.21 -25.65 -12.10
N TYR A 545 9.95 -25.99 -11.04
CA TYR A 545 11.08 -25.17 -10.57
C TYR A 545 12.31 -25.27 -11.48
N GLN A 546 12.45 -26.40 -12.18
CA GLN A 546 13.58 -26.62 -13.07
C GLN A 546 13.42 -25.80 -14.35
N PRO A 547 14.44 -25.02 -14.75
CA PRO A 547 14.37 -24.25 -15.99
C PRO A 547 14.36 -25.18 -17.21
N PRO A 548 13.64 -24.80 -18.30
CA PRO A 548 13.77 -25.49 -19.57
C PRO A 548 15.21 -25.39 -20.10
N LYS A 549 15.60 -26.25 -21.03
CA LYS A 549 16.92 -26.15 -21.67
C LYS A 549 16.95 -24.92 -22.58
N PHE A 550 17.86 -23.99 -22.31
CA PHE A 550 18.18 -22.86 -23.17
C PHE A 550 19.64 -22.44 -22.98
N GLN A 551 20.20 -21.72 -23.96
CA GLN A 551 21.53 -21.15 -23.88
C GLN A 551 21.46 -19.66 -23.50
N TRP A 552 22.34 -19.25 -22.60
CA TRP A 552 22.48 -17.87 -22.16
C TRP A 552 23.94 -17.54 -21.89
N ASP A 553 24.56 -16.79 -22.78
CA ASP A 553 25.82 -16.10 -22.52
C ASP A 553 25.61 -14.85 -21.66
N ASN A 554 26.64 -14.48 -20.89
CA ASN A 554 26.67 -13.26 -20.09
C ASN A 554 27.35 -12.09 -20.85
N GLU A 555 27.72 -12.28 -22.11
CA GLU A 555 28.42 -11.26 -22.89
C GLU A 555 27.51 -10.08 -23.19
N ASN A 556 28.06 -8.86 -23.08
CA ASN A 556 27.34 -7.61 -23.33
C ASN A 556 26.00 -7.48 -22.55
N SER A 557 25.91 -8.14 -21.39
CA SER A 557 24.74 -8.08 -20.51
C SER A 557 24.94 -7.10 -19.36
N ILE A 558 23.87 -6.41 -18.99
CA ILE A 558 23.78 -5.67 -17.74
C ILE A 558 23.17 -6.62 -16.71
N ALA A 559 23.79 -6.70 -15.53
CA ALA A 559 23.24 -7.42 -14.40
C ALA A 559 22.68 -6.45 -13.37
N PHE A 560 21.56 -6.82 -12.78
CA PHE A 560 20.85 -6.05 -11.77
C PHE A 560 20.15 -7.01 -10.81
N GLN A 561 20.02 -6.63 -9.54
CA GLN A 561 19.42 -7.50 -8.53
C GLN A 561 18.45 -6.75 -7.63
N PHE A 562 17.43 -7.46 -7.15
CA PHE A 562 16.65 -7.04 -5.98
C PHE A 562 16.95 -7.96 -4.82
N HIS A 563 17.35 -7.37 -3.69
CA HIS A 563 17.60 -8.07 -2.43
C HIS A 563 16.45 -7.79 -1.46
N TYR A 564 15.90 -8.84 -0.87
CA TYR A 564 14.68 -8.72 -0.08
C TYR A 564 14.92 -9.02 1.40
N ASN A 565 14.30 -8.23 2.27
CA ASN A 565 14.21 -8.56 3.71
C ASN A 565 13.40 -9.84 3.95
N PHE A 566 12.38 -10.07 3.12
CA PHE A 566 11.49 -11.23 3.08
C PHE A 566 11.10 -11.47 1.62
N PHE A 567 11.14 -12.73 1.17
CA PHE A 567 10.84 -13.10 -0.21
C PHE A 567 9.52 -13.88 -0.31
N PRO A 568 8.39 -13.20 -0.57
CA PRO A 568 7.14 -13.88 -0.88
C PRO A 568 7.26 -14.72 -2.16
N THR A 569 6.72 -15.95 -2.13
CA THR A 569 6.85 -16.96 -3.19
C THR A 569 6.26 -16.52 -4.52
N TYR A 570 5.23 -15.67 -4.52
CA TYR A 570 4.47 -15.27 -5.70
C TYR A 570 5.01 -14.02 -6.43
N ILE A 571 6.09 -13.38 -5.93
CA ILE A 571 6.67 -12.21 -6.61
C ILE A 571 7.01 -12.56 -8.06
N MET A 572 7.58 -13.75 -8.30
CA MET A 572 7.90 -14.19 -9.65
C MET A 572 6.67 -14.57 -10.47
N SER A 573 5.71 -15.31 -9.90
CA SER A 573 4.52 -15.70 -10.67
C SER A 573 3.73 -14.47 -11.15
N ARG A 574 3.54 -13.46 -10.31
CA ARG A 574 2.92 -12.18 -10.73
C ARG A 574 3.75 -11.40 -11.75
N PHE A 575 5.06 -11.35 -11.57
CA PHE A 575 5.95 -10.72 -12.56
C PHE A 575 5.82 -11.37 -13.93
N ILE A 576 5.78 -12.71 -13.97
CA ILE A 576 5.57 -13.48 -15.20
C ILE A 576 4.21 -13.12 -15.83
N VAL A 577 3.12 -13.08 -15.05
CA VAL A 577 1.80 -12.69 -15.58
C VAL A 577 1.83 -11.28 -16.17
N ARG A 578 2.45 -10.30 -15.48
CA ARG A 578 2.54 -8.92 -15.96
C ARG A 578 3.37 -8.77 -17.24
N MET A 579 4.43 -9.58 -17.37
CA MET A 579 5.35 -9.55 -18.51
C MET A 579 5.03 -10.57 -19.60
N HIS A 580 3.84 -11.21 -19.56
CA HIS A 580 3.53 -12.35 -20.44
C HIS A 580 3.71 -12.07 -21.92
N ARG A 581 3.42 -10.85 -22.37
CA ARG A 581 3.56 -10.41 -23.77
C ARG A 581 4.99 -10.44 -24.30
N TYR A 582 5.97 -10.45 -23.40
CA TYR A 582 7.39 -10.47 -23.75
C TYR A 582 8.01 -11.87 -23.58
N ILE A 583 7.27 -12.88 -23.13
CA ILE A 583 7.85 -14.22 -22.88
C ILE A 583 8.38 -14.81 -24.18
N SER A 584 9.64 -15.23 -24.15
CA SER A 584 10.34 -15.78 -25.30
C SER A 584 9.94 -17.25 -25.51
N GLY A 585 8.89 -17.49 -26.29
CA GLY A 585 8.40 -18.85 -26.57
C GLY A 585 7.92 -19.54 -25.29
N LYS A 586 8.48 -20.72 -24.97
CA LYS A 586 8.15 -21.49 -23.76
C LYS A 586 9.17 -21.31 -22.62
N LEU A 587 10.01 -20.27 -22.66
CA LEU A 587 11.10 -20.07 -21.70
C LEU A 587 10.61 -19.41 -20.40
N CYS A 588 9.75 -20.12 -19.68
CA CYS A 588 9.18 -19.70 -18.41
C CYS A 588 9.08 -20.91 -17.47
N TRP A 589 9.42 -20.71 -16.21
CA TRP A 589 9.34 -21.70 -15.13
C TRP A 589 9.03 -20.99 -13.82
N ARG A 590 8.75 -21.73 -12.74
CA ARG A 590 8.20 -21.14 -11.51
C ARG A 590 9.09 -20.06 -10.90
N SER A 591 10.41 -20.22 -10.99
CA SER A 591 11.38 -19.31 -10.40
C SER A 591 12.04 -18.36 -11.41
N GLY A 592 11.63 -18.34 -12.69
CA GLY A 592 12.28 -17.50 -13.69
C GLY A 592 11.65 -17.49 -15.08
N VAL A 593 12.10 -16.53 -15.90
CA VAL A 593 11.55 -16.29 -17.23
C VAL A 593 12.58 -15.63 -18.13
N VAL A 594 12.52 -15.95 -19.43
CA VAL A 594 13.26 -15.26 -20.48
C VAL A 594 12.28 -14.39 -21.28
N LEU A 595 12.58 -13.10 -21.36
CA LEU A 595 11.79 -12.11 -22.08
C LEU A 595 12.54 -11.63 -23.34
N THR A 596 11.80 -11.27 -24.38
CA THR A 596 12.32 -10.72 -25.64
C THR A 596 11.49 -9.50 -26.03
N HIS A 597 12.17 -8.39 -26.35
CA HIS A 597 11.56 -7.17 -26.87
C HIS A 597 12.43 -6.64 -28.03
N GLY A 598 11.97 -6.86 -29.26
CA GLY A 598 12.79 -6.60 -30.46
C GLY A 598 14.08 -7.43 -30.43
N GLN A 599 15.23 -6.77 -30.46
CA GLN A 599 16.57 -7.40 -30.40
C GLN A 599 17.12 -7.53 -28.96
N VAL A 600 16.38 -7.07 -27.95
CA VAL A 600 16.80 -7.14 -26.55
C VAL A 600 16.21 -8.38 -25.91
N ARG A 601 17.01 -9.09 -25.10
CA ARG A 601 16.56 -10.23 -24.31
C ARG A 601 16.89 -10.02 -22.84
N ALA A 602 16.01 -10.47 -21.96
CA ALA A 602 16.22 -10.44 -20.52
C ALA A 602 16.01 -11.81 -19.89
N LEU A 603 16.88 -12.18 -18.95
CA LEU A 603 16.75 -13.36 -18.11
C LEU A 603 16.49 -12.91 -16.67
N ILE A 604 15.35 -13.30 -16.13
CA ILE A 604 14.95 -13.01 -14.76
C ILE A 604 14.85 -14.32 -13.99
N ARG A 605 15.51 -14.39 -12.83
CA ARG A 605 15.55 -15.57 -11.96
C ARG A 605 15.40 -15.17 -10.51
N SER A 606 14.73 -16.00 -9.72
CA SER A 606 14.61 -15.83 -8.27
C SER A 606 15.33 -16.94 -7.52
N ASP A 607 15.87 -16.55 -6.39
CA ASP A 607 16.46 -17.43 -5.38
C ASP A 607 15.73 -17.17 -4.07
N ARG A 608 14.91 -18.15 -3.67
CA ARG A 608 14.06 -18.06 -2.49
C ARG A 608 14.90 -18.02 -1.21
N ASP A 609 15.93 -18.85 -1.13
CA ASP A 609 16.75 -19.00 0.07
C ASP A 609 17.66 -17.78 0.25
N GLY A 610 18.26 -17.32 -0.86
CA GLY A 610 19.03 -16.08 -0.90
C GLY A 610 18.19 -14.81 -0.83
N ARG A 611 16.86 -14.92 -0.98
CA ARG A 611 15.87 -13.82 -1.01
C ARG A 611 16.23 -12.77 -2.05
N ARG A 612 16.48 -13.23 -3.27
CA ARG A 612 16.99 -12.41 -4.37
C ARG A 612 16.24 -12.64 -5.66
N VAL A 613 16.15 -11.57 -6.46
CA VAL A 613 15.82 -11.65 -7.88
C VAL A 613 17.01 -11.13 -8.66
N TYR A 614 17.47 -11.94 -9.62
CA TYR A 614 18.53 -11.63 -10.56
C TYR A 614 17.90 -11.27 -11.90
N ILE A 615 18.35 -10.15 -12.47
CA ILE A 615 17.92 -9.65 -13.77
C ILE A 615 19.17 -9.47 -14.62
N GLN A 616 19.18 -10.06 -15.81
CA GLN A 616 20.25 -9.90 -16.79
C GLN A 616 19.62 -9.46 -18.11
N VAL A 617 20.08 -8.36 -18.69
CA VAL A 617 19.53 -7.82 -19.95
C VAL A 617 20.65 -7.66 -20.97
N LYS A 618 20.48 -8.22 -22.17
CA LYS A 618 21.44 -8.15 -23.27
C LYS A 618 20.80 -7.65 -24.56
N GLY A 619 21.61 -7.02 -25.41
CA GLY A 619 21.19 -6.37 -26.64
C GLY A 619 21.89 -5.02 -26.81
N ASP A 620 21.39 -4.21 -27.74
CA ASP A 620 21.83 -2.84 -27.97
C ASP A 620 21.81 -1.98 -26.69
N ALA A 621 22.77 -1.07 -26.54
CA ALA A 621 23.07 -0.39 -25.27
C ALA A 621 21.93 0.50 -24.76
N ASP A 622 21.28 1.26 -25.65
CA ASP A 622 20.17 2.13 -25.26
C ASP A 622 18.90 1.31 -25.02
N ARG A 623 18.62 0.35 -25.91
CA ARG A 623 17.41 -0.49 -25.80
C ARG A 623 17.42 -1.41 -24.58
N ARG A 624 18.58 -1.95 -24.18
CA ARG A 624 18.68 -2.82 -22.99
C ARG A 624 18.41 -2.05 -21.69
N LYS A 625 18.84 -0.79 -21.63
CA LYS A 625 18.60 0.11 -20.49
C LYS A 625 17.11 0.40 -20.34
N ASP A 626 16.44 0.78 -21.43
CA ASP A 626 15.01 1.06 -21.40
C ASP A 626 14.18 -0.17 -20.99
N PHE A 627 14.57 -1.35 -21.46
CA PHE A 627 13.89 -2.58 -21.08
C PHE A 627 14.13 -2.97 -19.62
N LEU A 628 15.35 -2.75 -19.09
CA LEU A 628 15.64 -2.93 -17.66
C LEU A 628 14.80 -1.99 -16.80
N VAL A 629 14.66 -0.72 -17.20
CA VAL A 629 13.81 0.26 -16.53
C VAL A 629 12.35 -0.21 -16.50
N GLU A 630 11.83 -0.75 -17.61
CA GLU A 630 10.47 -1.29 -17.64
C GLU A 630 10.31 -2.50 -16.72
N ILE A 631 11.24 -3.45 -16.75
CA ILE A 631 11.28 -4.61 -15.83
C ILE A 631 11.27 -4.13 -14.37
N ALA A 632 12.13 -3.17 -14.02
CA ALA A 632 12.24 -2.64 -12.67
C ALA A 632 10.96 -1.94 -12.21
N ARG A 633 10.30 -1.17 -13.08
CA ARG A 633 8.99 -0.56 -12.80
C ARG A 633 7.91 -1.59 -12.49
N GLN A 634 7.90 -2.72 -13.19
CA GLN A 634 6.91 -3.79 -12.92
C GLN A 634 7.17 -4.45 -11.56
N PHE A 635 8.43 -4.63 -11.17
CA PHE A 635 8.77 -5.06 -9.80
C PHE A 635 8.34 -4.03 -8.75
N ASP A 636 8.62 -2.74 -8.95
CA ASP A 636 8.19 -1.69 -8.02
C ASP A 636 6.66 -1.65 -7.87
N LYS A 637 5.90 -1.86 -8.95
CA LYS A 637 4.43 -2.03 -8.88
C LYS A 637 4.05 -3.21 -8.00
N ILE A 638 4.69 -4.38 -8.14
CA ILE A 638 4.43 -5.55 -7.29
C ILE A 638 4.80 -5.26 -5.83
N HIS A 639 5.96 -4.65 -5.58
CA HIS A 639 6.42 -4.32 -4.22
C HIS A 639 5.48 -3.32 -3.53
N SER A 640 4.97 -2.33 -4.26
CA SER A 640 4.01 -1.35 -3.72
C SER A 640 2.70 -1.98 -3.22
N MET A 641 2.36 -3.18 -3.71
CA MET A 641 1.18 -3.93 -3.26
C MET A 641 1.40 -4.71 -1.96
N ILE A 642 2.62 -4.70 -1.41
CA ILE A 642 2.99 -5.52 -0.24
C ILE A 642 3.66 -4.61 0.80
N SER A 643 2.90 -4.20 1.81
CA SER A 643 3.21 -3.04 2.67
C SER A 643 4.55 -3.11 3.42
N LYS A 644 5.06 -4.31 3.73
CA LYS A 644 6.31 -4.50 4.50
C LYS A 644 7.45 -5.20 3.74
N VAL A 645 7.27 -5.49 2.44
CA VAL A 645 8.37 -6.02 1.61
C VAL A 645 9.28 -4.88 1.19
N LYS A 646 10.55 -4.94 1.63
CA LYS A 646 11.58 -3.98 1.26
C LYS A 646 12.51 -4.63 0.25
N ALA A 647 12.36 -4.25 -1.00
CA ALA A 647 13.27 -4.61 -2.07
C ALA A 647 14.38 -3.56 -2.19
N ARG A 648 15.61 -3.98 -1.91
CA ARG A 648 16.81 -3.17 -2.09
C ARG A 648 17.34 -3.42 -3.52
N PRO A 649 17.32 -2.42 -4.41
CA PRO A 649 17.93 -2.52 -5.73
C PRO A 649 19.46 -2.50 -5.61
N VAL A 650 20.12 -3.45 -6.26
CA VAL A 650 21.57 -3.69 -6.14
C VAL A 650 22.20 -3.91 -7.51
N ILE A 651 23.40 -3.33 -7.69
CA ILE A 651 24.19 -3.38 -8.92
C ILE A 651 25.49 -4.15 -8.65
N PRO A 652 25.74 -5.26 -9.34
CA PRO A 652 27.04 -5.93 -9.28
C PRO A 652 28.12 -5.15 -10.05
N ILE A 653 29.26 -4.89 -9.42
CA ILE A 653 30.48 -4.37 -10.06
C ILE A 653 31.31 -5.56 -10.57
N TYR A 654 31.87 -5.43 -11.77
CA TYR A 654 32.76 -6.39 -12.45
C TYR A 654 32.10 -7.61 -13.09
N LYS A 655 32.80 -8.17 -14.08
CA LYS A 655 32.46 -9.48 -14.71
C LYS A 655 32.47 -10.65 -13.71
N ASN A 656 33.02 -10.46 -12.50
CA ASN A 656 32.91 -11.38 -11.37
C ASN A 656 31.99 -10.78 -10.29
N GLN A 657 30.83 -11.41 -10.11
CA GLN A 657 29.58 -10.91 -9.50
C GLN A 657 29.59 -10.67 -7.97
N ASN A 658 30.74 -10.48 -7.34
CA ASN A 658 30.85 -10.51 -5.87
C ASN A 658 30.78 -9.16 -5.17
N ILE A 659 31.00 -8.04 -5.87
CA ILE A 659 30.88 -6.70 -5.27
C ILE A 659 29.53 -6.12 -5.64
N LEU A 660 28.76 -5.70 -4.64
CA LEU A 660 27.35 -5.35 -4.78
C LEU A 660 27.11 -3.94 -4.23
N ILE A 661 26.71 -3.00 -5.09
CA ILE A 661 26.40 -1.63 -4.68
C ILE A 661 24.89 -1.43 -4.57
N ASP A 662 24.45 -0.76 -3.51
CA ASP A 662 23.08 -0.26 -3.41
C ASP A 662 22.83 0.86 -4.45
N TYR A 663 21.85 0.66 -5.32
CA TYR A 663 21.47 1.66 -6.33
C TYR A 663 21.00 2.98 -5.72
N ASN A 664 20.25 2.94 -4.60
CA ASN A 664 19.75 4.14 -3.95
C ASN A 664 20.89 4.95 -3.33
N TYR A 665 21.96 4.29 -2.88
CA TYR A 665 23.17 4.97 -2.41
C TYR A 665 23.82 5.77 -3.54
N LEU A 666 23.97 5.19 -4.74
CA LEU A 666 24.52 5.90 -5.90
C LEU A 666 23.67 7.10 -6.32
N ILE A 667 22.34 6.95 -6.33
CA ILE A 667 21.41 8.06 -6.59
C ILE A 667 21.56 9.16 -5.53
N GLY A 668 21.71 8.78 -4.25
CA GLY A 668 21.95 9.72 -3.15
C GLY A 668 23.24 10.53 -3.35
N LEU A 669 24.33 9.88 -3.76
CA LEU A 669 25.60 10.54 -4.06
C LEU A 669 25.50 11.48 -5.26
N GLU A 670 24.85 11.06 -6.35
CA GLU A 670 24.62 11.91 -7.53
C GLU A 670 23.82 13.16 -7.16
N ARG A 671 22.78 13.02 -6.33
CA ARG A 671 21.98 14.15 -5.82
C ARG A 671 22.78 15.11 -4.95
N GLN A 672 23.80 14.62 -4.26
CA GLN A 672 24.73 15.43 -3.47
C GLN A 672 25.82 16.11 -4.32
N GLY A 673 25.85 15.83 -5.63
CA GLY A 673 26.84 16.39 -6.57
C GLY A 673 28.18 15.64 -6.55
N GLU A 674 28.25 14.48 -5.90
CA GLU A 674 29.43 13.63 -5.93
C GLU A 674 29.57 12.96 -7.30
N ARG A 675 30.80 12.84 -7.80
CA ARG A 675 31.09 12.25 -9.12
C ARG A 675 31.61 10.81 -9.02
N PHE A 676 32.19 10.46 -7.88
CA PHE A 676 32.86 9.19 -7.68
C PHE A 676 32.44 8.59 -6.34
N PHE A 677 32.52 7.26 -6.23
CA PHE A 677 32.41 6.55 -4.97
C PHE A 677 33.53 5.52 -4.86
N TYR A 678 33.79 5.06 -3.64
CA TYR A 678 34.73 3.98 -3.36
C TYR A 678 33.94 2.72 -3.00
N ALA A 679 34.24 1.59 -3.63
CA ALA A 679 33.65 0.32 -3.25
C ALA A 679 34.28 -0.14 -1.92
N PRO A 680 33.52 -0.37 -0.83
CA PRO A 680 34.08 -0.71 0.47
C PRO A 680 34.96 -1.96 0.47
N GLU A 681 34.63 -2.93 -0.39
CA GLU A 681 35.30 -4.23 -0.44
C GLU A 681 36.67 -4.19 -1.14
N THR A 682 36.84 -3.35 -2.16
CA THR A 682 38.12 -3.24 -2.90
C THR A 682 38.85 -1.92 -2.68
N MET A 683 38.18 -0.94 -2.07
CA MET A 683 38.65 0.45 -1.96
C MET A 683 38.98 1.09 -3.31
N GLU A 684 38.48 0.53 -4.41
CA GLU A 684 38.66 1.08 -5.74
C GLU A 684 37.66 2.21 -5.99
N ARG A 685 38.11 3.18 -6.78
CA ARG A 685 37.34 4.37 -7.13
C ARG A 685 36.61 4.16 -8.44
N PHE A 686 35.31 4.46 -8.43
CA PHE A 686 34.43 4.32 -9.58
C PHE A 686 33.69 5.61 -9.88
N GLU A 687 33.37 5.84 -11.15
CA GLU A 687 32.53 6.97 -11.56
C GLU A 687 31.05 6.59 -11.44
N ILE A 688 30.26 7.41 -10.73
CA ILE A 688 28.85 7.11 -10.44
C ILE A 688 28.02 6.98 -11.74
N ARG A 689 28.26 7.89 -12.70
CA ARG A 689 27.54 7.93 -13.98
C ARG A 689 27.73 6.67 -14.82
N GLN A 690 28.90 6.04 -14.75
CA GLN A 690 29.17 4.79 -15.47
C GLN A 690 28.15 3.70 -15.16
N PHE A 691 27.65 3.65 -13.92
CA PHE A 691 26.65 2.67 -13.48
C PHE A 691 25.23 3.17 -13.75
N LEU A 692 24.91 4.41 -13.36
CA LEU A 692 23.55 4.95 -13.47
C LEU A 692 23.12 5.16 -14.92
N ASP A 693 24.03 5.55 -15.81
CA ASP A 693 23.70 5.76 -17.22
C ASP A 693 23.56 4.44 -17.97
N THR A 694 24.21 3.37 -17.50
CA THR A 694 24.07 2.01 -18.02
C THR A 694 22.73 1.38 -17.62
N ILE A 695 22.25 1.62 -16.40
CA ILE A 695 21.06 0.95 -15.85
C ILE A 695 19.77 1.78 -16.00
N GLY A 696 19.91 3.11 -16.10
CA GLY A 696 18.78 4.02 -16.17
C GLY A 696 18.26 4.47 -14.80
N ARG A 697 17.50 5.57 -14.83
CA ARG A 697 16.85 6.17 -13.65
C ARG A 697 15.35 5.90 -13.74
N TRP A 698 14.81 5.11 -12.80
CA TRP A 698 13.35 4.81 -12.77
C TRP A 698 12.67 5.16 -11.44
N LYS A 699 13.45 5.54 -10.42
CA LYS A 699 12.97 6.21 -9.20
C LYS A 699 13.43 7.67 -9.24
N ILE A 700 12.50 8.58 -9.52
CA ILE A 700 12.72 10.03 -9.42
C ILE A 700 12.15 10.48 -8.07
#